data_AF-A0A9X9WYM0-F1
#
_entry.id   AF-A0A9X9WYM0-F1
#
_cell.length_a   1.000
_cell.length_b   1.000
_cell.length_c   1.000
_cell.angle_alpha   90.00
_cell.angle_beta   90.00
_cell.angle_gamma   90.00
#
_symmetry.space_group_name_H-M   'P 1'
#
loop_
_entity.id
_entity.type
_entity.pdbx_description
1 polymer ?
#
loop_
_entity_poly.entity_id
_entity_poly.type
_entity_poly.pdbx_seq_one_letter_code
_entity_poly.pdbx_strand_id
1 'polypeptide(L)'
;MPQPDRPPARLLRQSGGIRLHVWPGEGPATLVVFAPGRIEAMAPDEWWGHGLAARLGWTTLSFSTDAQDWYPAEPMSELLPEAVAAGGPASVTYGFSMGGYAALKYARALGAKATLALSPQYSIDPADVPEDARSQQFFDNARHVGMAVRAEDLAPTAIMAFDPFDREDGAHAALLARLPGLHAAPLRHAGHATPTVLVESRSARHVLMAALAEDPALALATLREARRASPTLLSALALALEQRGHPRWAKAFGAAADGGRTVPPHRGLDARARALRRVGRYEEEEALLREWIAQRPEEPEPRLRLANCCIAMDDPARAAPAIREAIATGPVDQHLRGALVQCLKRLGRVAEAVTAAEEAVAAAPRLASAHAQLGSILAWARRPGAARRAFTRAIAIDPSDTEAATGLAILEPPPEGGTGHGPRMTELLARMSAAPAAEGAWHALANQLREARRVPDAIAVAELGLHAHPAALGLRRLLATLRLGAGQLAEAETGFRALTEAAPEELDGWLGLTDALWRQRRFADGHAAAAAGAIAHPTSAVLAARHATYLLLAGEGGAVAAEKEARRAIALDPGEENAYLTLADALWRQHRAKDALREIRAAAGTLQDSVAIAARLGHLLLSQDSPAAAAEAFARATVGPRVPAHVWLGYTDALWRAGRVEEAAQAARRGVAAHPKAADLRARLGQLLLAGGDAGAAREALAEALEASPSSEEVHLALADALWRQGRRAEAVSAAREAVAAVPDKPAVAARLGHLLLEDGAVEEAAAIFGKVTQDEPTLVAGWVGLSEAERLRKRIRPALDAYRRAVAEGADRPTQRMMRFRLFGELEE
;
A
#
# COMPACT_ATOMS: atom_id res chain seq x y z
N MET A 1 2.81 -46.54 31.60
CA MET A 1 4.11 -46.08 32.15
C MET A 1 5.17 -46.31 31.09
N PRO A 2 6.18 -45.45 30.93
CA PRO A 2 7.32 -45.77 30.07
C PRO A 2 8.00 -47.02 30.64
N GLN A 3 8.41 -47.97 29.79
CA GLN A 3 9.27 -49.06 30.24
C GLN A 3 10.64 -48.47 30.60
N PRO A 4 11.13 -48.61 31.85
CA PRO A 4 12.35 -47.94 32.30
C PRO A 4 13.65 -48.42 31.62
N ASP A 5 13.62 -49.52 30.86
CA ASP A 5 14.83 -50.23 30.41
C ASP A 5 15.06 -50.21 28.88
N ARG A 6 14.37 -49.33 28.13
CA ARG A 6 14.54 -49.27 26.67
C ARG A 6 15.76 -48.41 26.29
N PRO A 7 16.68 -48.89 25.42
CA PRO A 7 17.84 -48.09 25.00
C PRO A 7 17.39 -46.80 24.27
N PRO A 8 18.17 -45.71 24.34
CA PRO A 8 17.82 -44.46 23.68
C PRO A 8 17.78 -44.62 22.15
N ALA A 9 17.03 -43.76 21.47
CA ALA A 9 17.01 -43.76 20.02
C ALA A 9 18.38 -43.32 19.47
N ARG A 10 18.83 -43.98 18.39
CA ARG A 10 20.13 -43.71 17.76
C ARG A 10 19.91 -43.22 16.33
N LEU A 11 20.61 -42.15 15.95
CA LEU A 11 20.72 -41.72 14.55
C LEU A 11 21.48 -42.79 13.75
N LEU A 12 20.85 -43.31 12.70
CA LEU A 12 21.48 -44.25 11.77
C LEU A 12 22.18 -43.51 10.64
N ARG A 13 21.43 -42.64 9.96
CA ARG A 13 21.92 -41.87 8.81
C ARG A 13 21.13 -40.58 8.63
N GLN A 14 21.75 -39.64 7.94
CA GLN A 14 21.14 -38.42 7.47
C GLN A 14 21.45 -38.25 5.97
N SER A 15 20.44 -37.90 5.18
CA SER A 15 20.60 -37.56 3.76
C SER A 15 19.59 -36.48 3.39
N GLY A 16 20.02 -35.47 2.63
CA GLY A 16 19.16 -34.38 2.11
C GLY A 16 18.25 -33.70 3.14
N GLY A 17 18.71 -33.46 4.37
CA GLY A 17 17.91 -32.85 5.45
C GLY A 17 17.04 -33.83 6.25
N ILE A 18 16.93 -35.09 5.79
CA ILE A 18 16.15 -36.14 6.43
C ILE A 18 17.04 -36.98 7.33
N ARG A 19 16.65 -37.14 8.59
CA ARG A 19 17.31 -37.97 9.60
C ARG A 19 16.52 -39.24 9.85
N LEU A 20 17.20 -40.37 9.79
CA LEU A 20 16.68 -41.70 10.12
C LEU A 20 17.20 -42.12 11.49
N HIS A 21 16.28 -42.31 12.45
CA HIS A 21 16.60 -42.84 13.77
C HIS A 21 16.02 -44.24 13.94
N VAL A 22 16.72 -45.08 14.71
CA VAL A 22 16.19 -46.35 15.21
C VAL A 22 16.04 -46.30 16.72
N TRP A 23 14.88 -46.75 17.18
CA TRP A 23 14.61 -47.00 18.57
C TRP A 23 14.36 -48.50 18.76
N PRO A 24 15.33 -49.27 19.28
CA PRO A 24 15.19 -50.71 19.47
C PRO A 24 14.08 -51.01 20.47
N GLY A 25 13.21 -51.98 20.22
CA GLY A 25 12.12 -52.36 21.11
C GLY A 25 11.76 -53.84 21.01
N GLU A 26 10.81 -54.26 21.83
CA GLU A 26 10.31 -55.64 21.85
C GLU A 26 8.86 -55.66 21.41
N GLY A 27 8.55 -56.44 20.38
CA GLY A 27 7.20 -56.52 19.85
C GLY A 27 7.08 -57.36 18.58
N PRO A 28 5.84 -57.68 18.17
CA PRO A 28 5.57 -58.52 17.01
C PRO A 28 5.81 -57.81 15.65
N ALA A 29 6.18 -56.52 15.66
CA ALA A 29 6.15 -55.67 14.49
C ALA A 29 7.21 -54.56 14.56
N THR A 30 7.69 -54.11 13.40
CA THR A 30 8.49 -52.89 13.24
C THR A 30 7.58 -51.75 12.80
N LEU A 31 7.58 -50.64 13.55
CA LEU A 31 6.85 -49.42 13.21
C LEU A 31 7.77 -48.46 12.46
N VAL A 32 7.33 -47.92 11.33
CA VAL A 32 8.04 -46.83 10.64
C VAL A 32 7.19 -45.57 10.71
N VAL A 33 7.78 -44.50 11.21
CA VAL A 33 7.11 -43.24 11.49
C VAL A 33 7.67 -42.13 10.63
N PHE A 34 6.78 -41.36 10.00
CA PHE A 34 7.12 -40.16 9.23
C PHE A 34 6.52 -38.92 9.89
N ALA A 35 7.38 -37.98 10.25
CA ALA A 35 7.00 -36.71 10.86
C ALA A 35 6.21 -35.78 9.91
N PRO A 36 5.31 -34.91 10.43
CA PRO A 36 4.45 -34.05 9.64
C PRO A 36 5.08 -32.72 9.19
N GLY A 37 6.40 -32.61 9.06
CA GLY A 37 7.08 -31.37 8.66
C GLY A 37 8.37 -31.09 9.42
N ARG A 38 8.76 -29.81 9.49
CA ARG A 38 10.00 -29.32 10.11
C ARG A 38 9.99 -29.53 11.63
N ILE A 39 10.86 -30.41 12.11
CA ILE A 39 11.09 -30.63 13.54
C ILE A 39 12.52 -30.19 13.84
N GLU A 40 12.68 -28.94 14.29
CA GLU A 40 13.97 -28.42 14.74
C GLU A 40 14.41 -29.16 16.02
N ALA A 41 15.65 -29.66 15.99
CA ALA A 41 16.45 -30.14 17.12
C ALA A 41 15.67 -30.60 18.37
N MET A 42 15.03 -31.75 18.30
CA MET A 42 14.59 -32.45 19.50
C MET A 42 15.76 -33.19 20.16
N ALA A 43 15.70 -33.36 21.48
CA ALA A 43 16.60 -34.27 22.18
C ALA A 43 16.50 -35.69 21.56
N PRO A 44 17.51 -36.58 21.73
CA PRO A 44 17.49 -37.93 21.14
C PRO A 44 16.21 -38.73 21.42
N ASP A 45 15.54 -38.41 22.53
CA ASP A 45 14.36 -39.10 23.03
C ASP A 45 13.04 -38.49 22.54
N GLU A 46 13.09 -37.36 21.85
CA GLU A 46 11.93 -36.58 21.42
C GLU A 46 11.84 -36.62 19.88
N TRP A 47 10.76 -37.21 19.36
CA TRP A 47 10.46 -37.24 17.92
C TRP A 47 8.98 -37.48 17.70
N TRP A 48 8.45 -37.06 16.55
CA TRP A 48 7.03 -37.20 16.25
C TRP A 48 6.64 -38.68 16.18
N GLY A 49 5.63 -39.06 16.97
CA GLY A 49 5.23 -40.47 17.11
C GLY A 49 5.90 -41.21 18.27
N HIS A 50 6.83 -40.60 18.99
CA HIS A 50 7.45 -41.17 20.20
C HIS A 50 6.40 -41.71 21.19
N GLY A 51 5.36 -40.92 21.49
CA GLY A 51 4.32 -41.35 22.43
C GLY A 51 3.49 -42.55 21.97
N LEU A 52 3.40 -42.80 20.67
CA LEU A 52 2.79 -44.02 20.12
C LEU A 52 3.76 -45.19 20.25
N ALA A 53 5.00 -45.00 19.80
CA ALA A 53 6.06 -46.02 19.88
C ALA A 53 6.34 -46.48 21.31
N ALA A 54 6.37 -45.56 22.27
CA ALA A 54 6.55 -45.84 23.69
C ALA A 54 5.40 -46.70 24.27
N ARG A 55 4.17 -46.52 23.79
CA ARG A 55 3.01 -47.32 24.21
C ARG A 55 2.95 -48.69 23.56
N LEU A 56 3.48 -48.82 22.35
CA LEU A 56 3.53 -50.08 21.62
C LEU A 56 4.68 -50.97 22.09
N GLY A 57 5.83 -50.37 22.43
CA GLY A 57 7.05 -51.08 22.80
C GLY A 57 7.86 -51.60 21.60
N TRP A 58 7.34 -51.48 20.39
CA TRP A 58 7.90 -52.05 19.15
C TRP A 58 9.16 -51.35 18.67
N THR A 59 10.07 -52.08 18.01
CA THR A 59 11.17 -51.47 17.24
C THR A 59 10.59 -50.41 16.32
N THR A 60 11.10 -49.18 16.44
CA THR A 60 10.58 -48.05 15.68
C THR A 60 11.68 -47.37 14.88
N LEU A 61 11.43 -47.15 13.60
CA LEU A 61 12.24 -46.33 12.72
C LEU A 61 11.52 -44.98 12.55
N SER A 62 12.23 -43.87 12.74
CA SER A 62 11.66 -42.53 12.65
C SER A 62 12.39 -41.72 11.59
N PHE A 63 11.63 -41.25 10.60
CA PHE A 63 12.06 -40.32 9.57
C PHE A 63 11.60 -38.90 9.94
N SER A 64 12.55 -38.01 10.19
CA SER A 64 12.30 -36.60 10.52
C SER A 64 13.03 -35.69 9.55
N THR A 65 12.42 -34.59 9.14
CA THR A 65 13.01 -33.60 8.22
C THR A 65 13.25 -32.26 8.91
N ASP A 66 14.27 -31.54 8.46
CA ASP A 66 14.62 -30.18 8.88
C ASP A 66 13.92 -29.08 8.06
N ALA A 67 13.13 -29.47 7.05
CA ALA A 67 12.36 -28.59 6.18
C ALA A 67 10.98 -29.21 5.87
N GLN A 68 10.07 -28.41 5.32
CA GLN A 68 8.81 -28.92 4.79
C GLN A 68 9.04 -29.31 3.32
N ASP A 69 9.75 -30.42 3.10
CA ASP A 69 10.28 -30.82 1.79
C ASP A 69 9.69 -32.13 1.25
N TRP A 70 8.60 -32.62 1.84
CA TRP A 70 7.83 -33.75 1.33
C TRP A 70 8.59 -35.08 1.17
N TYR A 71 9.72 -35.26 1.86
CA TYR A 71 10.54 -36.47 1.76
C TYR A 71 10.91 -36.78 0.30
N PRO A 72 11.79 -35.99 -0.35
CA PRO A 72 12.07 -36.14 -1.77
C PRO A 72 12.66 -37.51 -2.11
N ALA A 73 12.41 -37.96 -3.35
CA ALA A 73 12.78 -39.30 -3.79
C ALA A 73 14.28 -39.59 -3.70
N GLU A 74 15.14 -38.62 -4.04
CA GLU A 74 16.60 -38.79 -4.02
C GLU A 74 17.13 -39.09 -2.59
N PRO A 75 16.95 -38.22 -1.57
CA PRO A 75 17.38 -38.53 -0.20
C PRO A 75 16.75 -39.82 0.35
N MET A 76 15.48 -40.08 0.04
CA MET A 76 14.79 -41.29 0.50
C MET A 76 15.40 -42.55 -0.12
N SER A 77 15.86 -42.52 -1.37
CA SER A 77 16.49 -43.67 -2.03
C SER A 77 17.75 -44.18 -1.30
N GLU A 78 18.46 -43.29 -0.59
CA GLU A 78 19.61 -43.65 0.24
C GLU A 78 19.21 -44.18 1.62
N LEU A 79 18.11 -43.68 2.19
CA LEU A 79 17.70 -43.99 3.56
C LEU A 79 16.86 -45.27 3.65
N LEU A 80 16.08 -45.59 2.63
CA LEU A 80 15.18 -46.75 2.62
C LEU A 80 15.92 -48.09 2.80
N PRO A 81 17.04 -48.37 2.10
CA PRO A 81 17.78 -49.62 2.30
C PRO A 81 18.34 -49.76 3.73
N GLU A 82 18.80 -48.65 4.33
CA GLU A 82 19.31 -48.67 5.70
C GLU A 82 18.22 -48.86 6.74
N ALA A 83 17.04 -48.27 6.51
CA ALA A 83 15.87 -48.50 7.35
C ALA A 83 15.51 -49.99 7.40
N VAL A 84 15.45 -50.64 6.23
CA VAL A 84 15.15 -52.09 6.13
C VAL A 84 16.27 -52.93 6.78
N ALA A 85 17.54 -52.56 6.60
CA ALA A 85 18.66 -53.28 7.20
C ALA A 85 18.66 -53.19 8.74
N ALA A 86 18.28 -52.04 9.31
CA ALA A 86 18.35 -51.80 10.74
C ALA A 86 17.12 -52.29 11.53
N GLY A 87 15.92 -52.22 10.95
CA GLY A 87 14.66 -52.60 11.61
C GLY A 87 13.98 -53.85 11.04
N GLY A 88 14.55 -54.49 10.03
CA GLY A 88 13.86 -55.48 9.20
C GLY A 88 12.80 -54.84 8.30
N PRO A 89 12.06 -55.65 7.49
CA PRO A 89 10.93 -55.14 6.72
C PRO A 89 9.90 -54.50 7.66
N ALA A 90 9.45 -53.30 7.30
CA ALA A 90 8.43 -52.59 8.05
C ALA A 90 7.21 -53.49 8.23
N SER A 91 6.63 -53.48 9.43
CA SER A 91 5.33 -54.12 9.64
C SER A 91 4.23 -53.10 9.40
N VAL A 92 4.41 -51.86 9.87
CA VAL A 92 3.46 -50.76 9.65
C VAL A 92 4.18 -49.46 9.34
N THR A 93 3.72 -48.72 8.32
CA THR A 93 4.04 -47.30 8.15
C THR A 93 2.96 -46.40 8.76
N TYR A 94 3.38 -45.33 9.44
CA TYR A 94 2.51 -44.40 10.14
C TYR A 94 2.96 -42.96 9.91
N GLY A 95 2.02 -42.07 9.62
CA GLY A 95 2.34 -40.68 9.33
C GLY A 95 1.14 -39.76 9.36
N PHE A 96 1.40 -38.46 9.48
CA PHE A 96 0.40 -37.41 9.46
C PHE A 96 0.76 -36.33 8.44
N SER A 97 -0.22 -35.79 7.70
CA SER A 97 -0.01 -34.72 6.71
C SER A 97 1.03 -35.16 5.66
N MET A 98 2.11 -34.42 5.50
CA MET A 98 3.27 -34.79 4.67
C MET A 98 3.94 -36.10 5.07
N GLY A 99 3.97 -36.41 6.37
CA GLY A 99 4.39 -37.72 6.84
C GLY A 99 3.38 -38.82 6.48
N GLY A 100 2.09 -38.49 6.40
CA GLY A 100 1.04 -39.39 5.92
C GLY A 100 1.23 -39.72 4.44
N TYR A 101 1.58 -38.71 3.63
CA TYR A 101 2.03 -38.89 2.26
C TYR A 101 3.22 -39.87 2.20
N ALA A 102 4.29 -39.62 2.96
CA ALA A 102 5.48 -40.48 2.95
C ALA A 102 5.18 -41.91 3.44
N ALA A 103 4.29 -42.05 4.42
CA ALA A 103 3.84 -43.34 4.93
C ALA A 103 3.12 -44.17 3.87
N LEU A 104 2.41 -43.54 2.93
CA LEU A 104 1.82 -44.20 1.76
C LEU A 104 2.87 -44.42 0.67
N LYS A 105 3.62 -43.36 0.31
CA LYS A 105 4.56 -43.33 -0.82
C LYS A 105 5.68 -44.37 -0.71
N TYR A 106 6.17 -44.62 0.49
CA TYR A 106 7.34 -45.49 0.71
C TYR A 106 6.99 -46.82 1.37
N ALA A 107 5.70 -47.14 1.52
CA ALA A 107 5.25 -48.33 2.24
C ALA A 107 5.80 -49.61 1.62
N ARG A 108 5.64 -49.77 0.30
CA ARG A 108 6.10 -50.96 -0.42
C ARG A 108 7.62 -51.10 -0.42
N ALA A 109 8.34 -50.00 -0.60
CA ALA A 109 9.82 -49.97 -0.60
C ALA A 109 10.40 -50.36 0.78
N LEU A 110 9.70 -50.03 1.87
CA LEU A 110 10.05 -50.43 3.23
C LEU A 110 9.63 -51.88 3.56
N GLY A 111 8.91 -52.57 2.66
CA GLY A 111 8.37 -53.89 2.91
C GLY A 111 7.16 -53.91 3.86
N ALA A 112 6.43 -52.80 3.99
CA ALA A 112 5.31 -52.64 4.90
C ALA A 112 4.14 -53.60 4.60
N LYS A 113 3.60 -54.25 5.64
CA LYS A 113 2.37 -55.05 5.55
C LYS A 113 1.11 -54.20 5.66
N ALA A 114 1.19 -53.14 6.45
CA ALA A 114 0.09 -52.20 6.65
C ALA A 114 0.54 -50.74 6.66
N THR A 115 -0.40 -49.83 6.40
CA THR A 115 -0.19 -48.38 6.50
C THR A 115 -1.37 -47.73 7.23
N LEU A 116 -1.06 -46.82 8.16
CA LEU A 116 -2.02 -45.88 8.73
C LEU A 116 -1.58 -44.45 8.42
N ALA A 117 -2.21 -43.86 7.42
CA ALA A 117 -1.96 -42.49 6.99
C ALA A 117 -3.05 -41.56 7.51
N LEU A 118 -2.66 -40.48 8.20
CA LEU A 118 -3.58 -39.51 8.80
C LEU A 118 -3.51 -38.20 8.01
N SER A 119 -4.65 -37.72 7.52
CA SER A 119 -4.78 -36.57 6.62
C SER A 119 -3.65 -36.47 5.58
N PRO A 120 -3.36 -37.54 4.84
CA PRO A 120 -2.23 -37.55 3.91
C PRO A 120 -2.48 -36.65 2.70
N GLN A 121 -1.42 -36.01 2.22
CA GLN A 121 -1.45 -35.36 0.91
C GLN A 121 -1.25 -36.38 -0.22
N TYR A 122 -1.77 -36.04 -1.40
CA TYR A 122 -1.62 -36.84 -2.62
C TYR A 122 -0.29 -36.58 -3.34
N SER A 123 0.09 -35.31 -3.46
CA SER A 123 1.31 -34.83 -4.12
C SER A 123 1.62 -33.41 -3.64
N ILE A 124 2.87 -32.97 -3.77
CA ILE A 124 3.29 -31.56 -3.63
C ILE A 124 3.33 -30.85 -5.01
N ASP A 125 3.35 -31.61 -6.10
CA ASP A 125 3.47 -31.08 -7.45
C ASP A 125 2.22 -30.25 -7.82
N PRO A 126 2.38 -28.95 -8.18
CA PRO A 126 1.27 -28.10 -8.58
C PRO A 126 0.47 -28.66 -9.78
N ALA A 127 1.10 -29.49 -10.62
CA ALA A 127 0.42 -30.15 -11.74
C ALA A 127 -0.61 -31.20 -11.27
N ASP A 128 -0.37 -31.82 -10.11
CA ASP A 128 -1.25 -32.85 -9.55
C ASP A 128 -2.37 -32.25 -8.67
N VAL A 129 -2.10 -31.13 -8.02
CA VAL A 129 -3.00 -30.47 -7.04
C VAL A 129 -3.01 -28.94 -7.21
N PRO A 130 -3.56 -28.41 -8.31
CA PRO A 130 -3.51 -26.98 -8.60
C PRO A 130 -4.28 -26.12 -7.59
N GLU A 131 -5.25 -26.70 -6.86
CA GLU A 131 -6.10 -25.98 -5.92
C GLU A 131 -5.50 -25.77 -4.51
N ASP A 132 -4.40 -26.43 -4.13
CA ASP A 132 -3.73 -26.23 -2.83
C ASP A 132 -2.47 -25.37 -2.96
N ALA A 133 -2.64 -24.05 -2.90
CA ALA A 133 -1.53 -23.09 -2.96
C ALA A 133 -0.58 -23.12 -1.75
N ARG A 134 -0.97 -23.76 -0.63
CA ARG A 134 -0.17 -23.75 0.62
C ARG A 134 1.09 -24.60 0.50
N SER A 135 1.02 -25.69 -0.26
CA SER A 135 2.15 -26.62 -0.45
C SER A 135 3.07 -26.17 -1.59
N GLN A 136 2.52 -25.41 -2.56
CA GLN A 136 3.25 -24.91 -3.73
C GLN A 136 4.39 -23.95 -3.37
N GLN A 137 4.31 -23.24 -2.24
CA GLN A 137 5.40 -22.39 -1.76
C GLN A 137 6.68 -23.17 -1.41
N PHE A 138 6.58 -24.48 -1.18
CA PHE A 138 7.69 -25.38 -0.90
C PHE A 138 8.05 -26.27 -2.09
N PHE A 139 7.37 -26.11 -3.22
CA PHE A 139 7.63 -26.88 -4.42
C PHE A 139 8.96 -26.44 -5.06
N ASP A 140 9.76 -27.43 -5.46
CA ASP A 140 11.03 -27.24 -6.15
C ASP A 140 11.00 -28.21 -7.32
N ASN A 141 11.02 -27.66 -8.54
CA ASN A 141 10.91 -28.44 -9.76
C ASN A 141 12.03 -29.50 -9.89
N ALA A 142 13.22 -29.25 -9.35
CA ALA A 142 14.32 -30.20 -9.42
C ALA A 142 14.14 -31.39 -8.47
N ARG A 143 13.41 -31.20 -7.36
CA ARG A 143 13.30 -32.18 -6.26
C ARG A 143 11.95 -32.87 -6.18
N HIS A 144 10.89 -32.18 -6.61
CA HIS A 144 9.52 -32.51 -6.24
C HIS A 144 8.62 -32.97 -7.40
N VAL A 145 9.11 -32.90 -8.65
CA VAL A 145 8.36 -33.36 -9.82
C VAL A 145 8.10 -34.87 -9.75
N GLY A 146 6.86 -35.28 -10.07
CA GLY A 146 6.49 -36.69 -10.17
C GLY A 146 6.35 -37.41 -8.82
N MET A 147 6.14 -36.65 -7.74
CA MET A 147 6.00 -37.18 -6.39
C MET A 147 4.60 -37.70 -6.04
N ALA A 148 3.62 -37.75 -6.95
CA ALA A 148 2.31 -38.33 -6.65
C ALA A 148 2.38 -39.74 -6.04
N VAL A 149 1.53 -40.03 -5.05
CA VAL A 149 1.33 -41.39 -4.52
C VAL A 149 0.67 -42.26 -5.59
N ARG A 150 1.21 -43.46 -5.82
CA ARG A 150 0.72 -44.44 -6.79
C ARG A 150 0.25 -45.71 -6.10
N ALA A 151 -0.53 -46.53 -6.81
CA ALA A 151 -1.01 -47.80 -6.28
C ALA A 151 0.13 -48.77 -5.92
N GLU A 152 1.22 -48.73 -6.68
CA GLU A 152 2.44 -49.55 -6.48
C GLU A 152 3.22 -49.19 -5.21
N ASP A 153 2.99 -47.99 -4.66
CA ASP A 153 3.65 -47.50 -3.45
C ASP A 153 3.04 -48.10 -2.18
N LEU A 154 1.77 -48.52 -2.24
CA LEU A 154 0.95 -48.86 -1.06
C LEU A 154 1.31 -50.21 -0.42
N ALA A 155 1.12 -50.29 0.89
CA ALA A 155 1.09 -51.58 1.60
C ALA A 155 -0.17 -52.39 1.22
N PRO A 156 -0.15 -53.72 1.35
CA PRO A 156 -1.33 -54.57 1.12
C PRO A 156 -2.58 -54.11 1.87
N THR A 157 -2.42 -53.69 3.14
CA THR A 157 -3.51 -53.08 3.92
C THR A 157 -3.19 -51.61 4.20
N ALA A 158 -3.62 -50.71 3.33
CA ALA A 158 -3.45 -49.27 3.52
C ALA A 158 -4.76 -48.62 4.01
N ILE A 159 -4.68 -47.84 5.09
CA ILE A 159 -5.81 -47.09 5.67
C ILE A 159 -5.46 -45.61 5.71
N MET A 160 -6.38 -44.79 5.23
CA MET A 160 -6.30 -43.33 5.28
C MET A 160 -7.43 -42.78 6.14
N ALA A 161 -7.11 -42.03 7.20
CA ALA A 161 -8.10 -41.32 8.01
C ALA A 161 -8.01 -39.80 7.76
N PHE A 162 -9.12 -39.14 7.46
CA PHE A 162 -9.15 -37.72 7.05
C PHE A 162 -10.51 -37.09 7.40
N ASP A 163 -10.59 -35.76 7.48
CA ASP A 163 -11.88 -35.07 7.58
C ASP A 163 -12.36 -34.62 6.19
N PRO A 164 -13.47 -35.14 5.65
CA PRO A 164 -14.00 -34.71 4.35
C PRO A 164 -14.57 -33.28 4.35
N PHE A 165 -14.75 -32.64 5.50
CA PHE A 165 -15.21 -31.26 5.60
C PHE A 165 -14.07 -30.24 5.71
N ASP A 166 -12.84 -30.72 5.91
CA ASP A 166 -11.65 -29.91 5.71
C ASP A 166 -11.37 -29.89 4.20
N ARG A 167 -11.33 -28.70 3.60
CA ARG A 167 -11.39 -28.54 2.14
C ARG A 167 -10.20 -29.22 1.46
N GLU A 168 -9.01 -29.03 2.04
CA GLU A 168 -7.76 -29.50 1.50
C GLU A 168 -7.57 -31.01 1.75
N ASP A 169 -7.82 -31.48 2.97
CA ASP A 169 -7.81 -32.92 3.26
C ASP A 169 -8.83 -33.67 2.41
N GLY A 170 -10.02 -33.10 2.22
CA GLY A 170 -11.07 -33.66 1.36
C GLY A 170 -10.63 -33.77 -0.09
N ALA A 171 -9.95 -32.75 -0.63
CA ALA A 171 -9.44 -32.75 -1.99
C ALA A 171 -8.34 -33.81 -2.21
N HIS A 172 -7.33 -33.85 -1.32
CA HIS A 172 -6.27 -34.86 -1.39
C HIS A 172 -6.82 -36.28 -1.19
N ALA A 173 -7.73 -36.47 -0.23
CA ALA A 173 -8.35 -37.76 0.01
C ALA A 173 -9.20 -38.24 -1.18
N ALA A 174 -9.85 -37.33 -1.91
CA ALA A 174 -10.62 -37.68 -3.12
C ALA A 174 -9.72 -38.19 -4.26
N LEU A 175 -8.49 -37.69 -4.37
CA LEU A 175 -7.49 -38.20 -5.32
C LEU A 175 -6.94 -39.55 -4.85
N LEU A 176 -6.53 -39.65 -3.58
CA LEU A 176 -6.00 -40.87 -2.98
C LEU A 176 -7.01 -42.03 -2.98
N ALA A 177 -8.30 -41.75 -2.75
CA ALA A 177 -9.36 -42.77 -2.75
C ALA A 177 -9.58 -43.44 -4.12
N ARG A 178 -8.99 -42.92 -5.20
CA ARG A 178 -9.00 -43.56 -6.53
C ARG A 178 -7.98 -44.70 -6.63
N LEU A 179 -7.00 -44.76 -5.72
CA LEU A 179 -5.97 -45.80 -5.73
C LEU A 179 -6.53 -47.12 -5.18
N PRO A 180 -6.43 -48.23 -5.94
CA PRO A 180 -6.89 -49.54 -5.46
C PRO A 180 -6.09 -49.98 -4.23
N GLY A 181 -6.76 -50.58 -3.25
CA GLY A 181 -6.15 -51.09 -2.01
C GLY A 181 -6.08 -50.06 -0.86
N LEU A 182 -6.40 -48.80 -1.09
CA LEU A 182 -6.48 -47.77 -0.04
C LEU A 182 -7.88 -47.67 0.57
N HIS A 183 -7.99 -47.88 1.88
CA HIS A 183 -9.25 -47.84 2.62
C HIS A 183 -9.46 -46.48 3.29
N ALA A 184 -10.49 -45.76 2.85
CA ALA A 184 -10.84 -44.43 3.35
C ALA A 184 -11.67 -44.48 4.65
N ALA A 185 -11.21 -43.77 5.69
CA ALA A 185 -11.87 -43.61 6.99
C ALA A 185 -12.26 -42.14 7.23
N PRO A 186 -13.46 -41.70 6.80
CA PRO A 186 -13.88 -40.32 6.97
C PRO A 186 -14.18 -39.99 8.44
N LEU A 187 -13.31 -39.18 9.04
CA LEU A 187 -13.41 -38.62 10.39
C LEU A 187 -14.07 -37.25 10.37
N ARG A 188 -15.34 -37.19 9.94
CA ARG A 188 -16.11 -35.94 9.79
C ARG A 188 -15.98 -35.00 11.02
N HIS A 189 -15.67 -33.73 10.80
CA HIS A 189 -15.48 -32.69 11.84
C HIS A 189 -14.25 -32.85 12.74
N ALA A 190 -13.34 -33.78 12.44
CA ALA A 190 -12.05 -33.88 13.13
C ALA A 190 -11.10 -32.71 12.77
N GLY A 191 -11.31 -32.04 11.63
CA GLY A 191 -10.38 -31.10 11.01
C GLY A 191 -9.07 -31.75 10.56
N HIS A 192 -8.12 -30.94 10.09
CA HIS A 192 -6.79 -31.41 9.67
C HIS A 192 -6.06 -32.23 10.76
N ALA A 193 -6.20 -31.91 12.04
CA ALA A 193 -5.47 -32.57 13.13
C ALA A 193 -6.05 -33.95 13.53
N THR A 194 -6.27 -34.85 12.58
CA THR A 194 -6.82 -36.20 12.78
C THR A 194 -6.06 -37.11 13.77
N PRO A 195 -4.74 -37.00 14.00
CA PRO A 195 -4.06 -37.76 15.06
C PRO A 195 -4.67 -37.54 16.44
N THR A 196 -5.26 -36.36 16.68
CA THR A 196 -5.89 -36.00 17.94
C THR A 196 -7.01 -36.98 18.32
N VAL A 197 -7.82 -37.42 17.34
CA VAL A 197 -8.91 -38.39 17.57
C VAL A 197 -8.37 -39.71 18.14
N LEU A 198 -7.22 -40.16 17.64
CA LEU A 198 -6.57 -41.38 18.12
C LEU A 198 -5.93 -41.22 19.49
N VAL A 199 -5.38 -40.03 19.78
CA VAL A 199 -4.77 -39.70 21.08
C VAL A 199 -5.83 -39.55 22.17
N GLU A 200 -6.96 -38.94 21.86
CA GLU A 200 -8.11 -38.77 22.76
C GLU A 200 -8.77 -40.12 23.09
N SER A 201 -8.97 -40.97 22.07
CA SER A 201 -9.62 -42.28 22.22
C SER A 201 -8.68 -43.41 22.64
N ARG A 202 -7.37 -43.19 22.66
CA ARG A 202 -6.32 -44.21 22.88
C ARG A 202 -6.44 -45.44 21.95
N SER A 203 -7.01 -45.25 20.76
CA SER A 203 -7.36 -46.35 19.84
C SER A 203 -6.28 -46.70 18.80
N ALA A 204 -5.19 -45.92 18.72
CA ALA A 204 -4.14 -46.11 17.72
C ALA A 204 -3.61 -47.56 17.67
N ARG A 205 -3.34 -48.19 18.83
CA ARG A 205 -2.87 -49.57 18.89
C ARG A 205 -3.86 -50.56 18.26
N HIS A 206 -5.15 -50.42 18.54
CA HIS A 206 -6.18 -51.32 18.01
C HIS A 206 -6.31 -51.18 16.49
N VAL A 207 -6.24 -49.95 15.97
CA VAL A 207 -6.26 -49.69 14.52
C VAL A 207 -5.05 -50.33 13.83
N LEU A 208 -3.84 -50.14 14.37
CA LEU A 208 -2.61 -50.71 13.81
C LEU A 208 -2.61 -52.25 13.85
N MET A 209 -3.10 -52.85 14.94
CA MET A 209 -3.20 -54.31 15.05
C MET A 209 -4.21 -54.91 14.07
N ALA A 210 -5.37 -54.26 13.87
CA ALA A 210 -6.35 -54.69 12.89
C ALA A 210 -5.80 -54.59 11.45
N ALA A 211 -5.07 -53.51 11.15
CA ALA A 211 -4.41 -53.35 9.85
C ALA A 211 -3.34 -54.43 9.61
N LEU A 212 -2.57 -54.80 10.63
CA LEU A 212 -1.58 -55.89 10.56
C LEU A 212 -2.21 -57.28 10.41
N ALA A 213 -3.42 -57.47 10.90
CA ALA A 213 -4.19 -58.69 10.74
C ALA A 213 -4.92 -58.77 9.39
N GLU A 214 -4.66 -57.83 8.48
CA GLU A 214 -5.32 -57.72 7.17
C GLU A 214 -6.85 -57.57 7.28
N ASP A 215 -7.32 -56.95 8.38
CA ASP A 215 -8.74 -56.64 8.63
C ASP A 215 -9.00 -55.12 8.56
N PRO A 216 -9.11 -54.55 7.35
CA PRO A 216 -9.42 -53.13 7.19
C PRO A 216 -10.82 -52.79 7.72
N ALA A 217 -11.76 -53.73 7.77
CA ALA A 217 -13.11 -53.48 8.26
C ALA A 217 -13.11 -53.18 9.76
N LEU A 218 -12.37 -53.97 10.55
CA LEU A 218 -12.19 -53.75 11.99
C LEU A 218 -11.42 -52.45 12.26
N ALA A 219 -10.39 -52.15 11.48
CA ALA A 219 -9.63 -50.91 11.63
C ALA A 219 -10.51 -49.67 11.37
N LEU A 220 -11.33 -49.70 10.32
CA LEU A 220 -12.31 -48.65 10.00
C LEU A 220 -13.39 -48.53 11.09
N ALA A 221 -13.90 -49.64 11.61
CA ALA A 221 -14.88 -49.64 12.70
C ALA A 221 -14.31 -48.99 13.97
N THR A 222 -13.07 -49.35 14.33
CA THR A 222 -12.34 -48.78 15.46
C THR A 222 -12.16 -47.26 15.31
N LEU A 223 -11.79 -46.79 14.11
CA LEU A 223 -11.67 -45.35 13.82
C LEU A 223 -13.01 -44.61 13.96
N ARG A 224 -14.11 -45.21 13.51
CA ARG A 224 -15.45 -44.62 13.66
C ARG A 224 -15.89 -44.55 15.12
N GLU A 225 -15.57 -45.56 15.91
CA GLU A 225 -15.86 -45.57 17.35
C GLU A 225 -15.01 -44.55 18.10
N ALA A 226 -13.70 -44.51 17.83
CA ALA A 226 -12.76 -43.52 18.36
C ALA A 226 -13.26 -42.09 18.14
N ARG A 227 -13.76 -41.80 16.93
CA ARG A 227 -14.33 -40.50 16.58
C ARG A 227 -15.57 -40.15 17.42
N ARG A 228 -16.47 -41.10 17.69
CA ARG A 228 -17.71 -40.84 18.46
C ARG A 228 -17.44 -40.40 19.90
N ALA A 229 -16.32 -40.85 20.46
CA ALA A 229 -15.90 -40.52 21.83
C ALA A 229 -14.93 -39.33 21.92
N SER A 230 -14.58 -38.69 20.79
CA SER A 230 -13.58 -37.64 20.71
C SER A 230 -14.13 -36.28 21.17
N PRO A 231 -13.53 -35.62 22.18
CA PRO A 231 -13.81 -34.23 22.53
C PRO A 231 -13.76 -33.28 21.33
N THR A 232 -12.84 -33.50 20.39
CA THR A 232 -12.75 -32.70 19.16
C THR A 232 -14.05 -32.76 18.33
N LEU A 233 -14.67 -33.93 18.19
CA LEU A 233 -15.98 -34.05 17.55
C LEU A 233 -17.09 -33.38 18.37
N LEU A 234 -17.13 -33.64 19.67
CA LEU A 234 -18.20 -33.16 20.55
C LEU A 234 -18.23 -31.62 20.61
N SER A 235 -17.06 -30.97 20.68
CA SER A 235 -16.94 -29.51 20.60
C SER A 235 -17.38 -28.95 19.25
N ALA A 236 -16.99 -29.59 18.14
CA ALA A 236 -17.42 -29.16 16.80
C ALA A 236 -18.94 -29.31 16.61
N LEU A 237 -19.53 -30.39 17.11
CA LEU A 237 -20.98 -30.60 17.11
C LEU A 237 -21.70 -29.57 17.97
N ALA A 238 -21.17 -29.24 19.16
CA ALA A 238 -21.75 -28.24 20.03
C ALA A 238 -21.90 -26.89 19.33
N LEU A 239 -20.84 -26.40 18.68
CA LEU A 239 -20.86 -25.14 17.93
C LEU A 239 -21.81 -25.20 16.73
N ALA A 240 -21.80 -26.32 15.99
CA ALA A 240 -22.66 -26.51 14.83
C ALA A 240 -24.16 -26.58 15.19
N LEU A 241 -24.49 -27.07 16.39
CA LEU A 241 -25.85 -27.10 16.94
C LEU A 241 -26.28 -25.73 17.45
N GLU A 242 -25.37 -24.99 18.08
CA GLU A 242 -25.62 -23.62 18.53
C GLU A 242 -25.98 -22.70 17.35
N GLN A 243 -25.17 -22.74 16.28
CA GLN A 243 -25.42 -21.99 15.04
C GLN A 243 -26.77 -22.32 14.38
N ARG A 244 -27.27 -23.54 14.58
CA ARG A 244 -28.58 -24.00 14.06
C ARG A 244 -29.74 -23.74 15.02
N GLY A 245 -29.53 -22.99 16.11
CA GLY A 245 -30.58 -22.65 17.07
C GLY A 245 -30.95 -23.78 18.02
N HIS A 246 -30.02 -24.71 18.31
CA HIS A 246 -30.23 -25.83 19.24
C HIS A 246 -29.37 -25.70 20.52
N PRO A 247 -29.55 -24.64 21.35
CA PRO A 247 -28.65 -24.32 22.46
C PRO A 247 -28.64 -25.37 23.58
N ARG A 248 -29.75 -26.08 23.79
CA ARG A 248 -29.82 -27.18 24.78
C ARG A 248 -28.89 -28.34 24.41
N TRP A 249 -28.91 -28.74 23.15
CA TRP A 249 -28.03 -29.80 22.64
C TRP A 249 -26.59 -29.32 22.57
N ALA A 250 -26.36 -28.08 22.11
CA ALA A 250 -25.03 -27.47 22.11
C ALA A 250 -24.39 -27.51 23.51
N LYS A 251 -25.13 -27.11 24.56
CA LYS A 251 -24.66 -27.19 25.94
C LYS A 251 -24.35 -28.62 26.40
N ALA A 252 -25.20 -29.59 26.03
CA ALA A 252 -25.00 -31.00 26.40
C ALA A 252 -23.74 -31.59 25.73
N PHE A 253 -23.54 -31.35 24.44
CA PHE A 253 -22.35 -31.80 23.71
C PHE A 253 -21.08 -31.07 24.17
N GLY A 254 -21.15 -29.77 24.50
CA GLY A 254 -20.05 -29.02 25.09
C GLY A 254 -19.64 -29.58 26.45
N ALA A 255 -20.59 -29.81 27.36
CA ALA A 255 -20.30 -30.44 28.65
C ALA A 255 -19.73 -31.85 28.52
N ALA A 256 -20.17 -32.63 27.53
CA ALA A 256 -19.62 -33.95 27.24
C ALA A 256 -18.18 -33.87 26.69
N ALA A 257 -17.84 -32.82 25.92
CA ALA A 257 -16.48 -32.56 25.46
C ALA A 257 -15.55 -32.15 26.62
N ASP A 258 -16.05 -31.32 27.53
CA ASP A 258 -15.30 -30.78 28.68
C ASP A 258 -15.12 -31.80 29.83
N GLY A 259 -16.04 -32.77 29.97
CA GLY A 259 -16.15 -33.68 31.13
C GLY A 259 -16.18 -35.19 30.83
N GLY A 260 -15.78 -35.62 29.63
CA GLY A 260 -15.75 -37.05 29.27
C GLY A 260 -14.93 -37.89 30.27
N ARG A 261 -15.50 -39.00 30.77
CA ARG A 261 -14.97 -39.84 31.88
C ARG A 261 -13.55 -40.42 31.69
N THR A 262 -12.91 -40.21 30.55
CA THR A 262 -11.64 -40.84 30.15
C THR A 262 -10.56 -39.85 29.69
N VAL A 263 -10.85 -38.55 29.63
CA VAL A 263 -9.95 -37.54 29.05
C VAL A 263 -9.57 -36.47 30.08
N PRO A 264 -8.28 -36.09 30.21
CA PRO A 264 -7.87 -34.97 31.05
C PRO A 264 -8.60 -33.66 30.69
N PRO A 265 -9.06 -32.86 31.68
CA PRO A 265 -9.86 -31.65 31.44
C PRO A 265 -9.26 -30.64 30.44
N HIS A 266 -7.94 -30.47 30.41
CA HIS A 266 -7.26 -29.54 29.49
C HIS A 266 -7.45 -29.92 28.01
N ARG A 267 -7.68 -31.19 27.68
CA ARG A 267 -7.90 -31.60 26.29
C ARG A 267 -9.27 -31.21 25.75
N GLY A 268 -10.28 -31.07 26.63
CA GLY A 268 -11.60 -30.55 26.26
C GLY A 268 -11.52 -29.07 25.91
N LEU A 269 -10.82 -28.28 26.72
CA LEU A 269 -10.56 -26.85 26.48
C LEU A 269 -9.81 -26.62 25.15
N ASP A 270 -8.76 -27.41 24.89
CA ASP A 270 -8.00 -27.37 23.64
C ASP A 270 -8.85 -27.73 22.41
N ALA A 271 -9.66 -28.79 22.51
CA ALA A 271 -10.60 -29.19 21.47
C ALA A 271 -11.63 -28.08 21.16
N ARG A 272 -12.13 -27.41 22.20
CA ARG A 272 -13.09 -26.31 22.07
C ARG A 272 -12.45 -25.06 21.47
N ALA A 273 -11.26 -24.66 21.90
CA ALA A 273 -10.50 -23.55 21.31
C ALA A 273 -10.28 -23.77 19.81
N ARG A 274 -9.82 -24.96 19.40
CA ARG A 274 -9.68 -25.33 17.97
C ARG A 274 -11.00 -25.30 17.21
N ALA A 275 -12.10 -25.65 17.85
CA ALA A 275 -13.41 -25.64 17.21
C ALA A 275 -13.91 -24.21 16.99
N LEU A 276 -13.72 -23.31 17.97
CA LEU A 276 -14.05 -21.88 17.88
C LEU A 276 -13.26 -21.20 16.75
N ARG A 277 -11.95 -21.44 16.67
CA ARG A 277 -11.10 -20.97 15.56
C ARG A 277 -11.67 -21.33 14.19
N ARG A 278 -12.00 -22.61 14.02
CA ARG A 278 -12.46 -23.16 12.72
C ARG A 278 -13.75 -22.50 12.23
N VAL A 279 -14.58 -22.00 13.14
CA VAL A 279 -15.82 -21.28 12.80
C VAL A 279 -15.65 -19.76 12.84
N GLY A 280 -14.43 -19.24 13.01
CA GLY A 280 -14.14 -17.81 13.03
C GLY A 280 -14.61 -17.06 14.28
N ARG A 281 -14.91 -17.75 15.38
CA ARG A 281 -15.34 -17.14 16.66
C ARG A 281 -14.11 -16.83 17.54
N TYR A 282 -13.25 -15.95 17.04
CA TYR A 282 -11.92 -15.71 17.63
C TYR A 282 -11.97 -15.02 19.00
N GLU A 283 -12.95 -14.16 19.24
CA GLU A 283 -13.12 -13.45 20.52
C GLU A 283 -13.44 -14.42 21.65
N GLU A 284 -14.25 -15.44 21.36
CA GLU A 284 -14.58 -16.51 22.31
C GLU A 284 -13.43 -17.50 22.49
N GLU A 285 -12.68 -17.80 21.42
CA GLU A 285 -11.44 -18.58 21.50
C GLU A 285 -10.45 -17.89 22.44
N GLU A 286 -10.21 -16.59 22.26
CA GLU A 286 -9.29 -15.84 23.11
C GLU A 286 -9.76 -15.80 24.58
N ALA A 287 -11.04 -15.54 24.83
CA ALA A 287 -11.57 -15.53 26.20
C ALA A 287 -11.35 -16.88 26.90
N LEU A 288 -11.65 -17.98 26.21
CA LEU A 288 -11.43 -19.34 26.71
C LEU A 288 -9.94 -19.61 26.98
N LEU A 289 -9.05 -19.19 26.08
CA LEU A 289 -7.62 -19.42 26.21
C LEU A 289 -7.03 -18.59 27.37
N ARG A 290 -7.46 -17.35 27.57
CA ARG A 290 -7.04 -16.54 28.73
C ARG A 290 -7.54 -17.12 30.05
N GLU A 291 -8.76 -17.63 30.08
CA GLU A 291 -9.29 -18.34 31.25
C GLU A 291 -8.46 -19.59 31.55
N TRP A 292 -8.13 -20.39 30.52
CA TRP A 292 -7.28 -21.56 30.67
C TRP A 292 -5.88 -21.18 31.19
N ILE A 293 -5.25 -20.13 30.66
CA ILE A 293 -3.95 -19.60 31.15
C ILE A 293 -4.06 -19.18 32.62
N ALA A 294 -5.16 -18.51 33.01
CA ALA A 294 -5.35 -18.06 34.38
C ALA A 294 -5.53 -19.23 35.36
N GLN A 295 -6.19 -20.31 34.94
CA GLN A 295 -6.38 -21.51 35.75
C GLN A 295 -5.10 -22.37 35.82
N ARG A 296 -4.27 -22.35 34.76
CA ARG A 296 -3.09 -23.21 34.59
C ARG A 296 -1.92 -22.45 33.97
N PRO A 297 -1.28 -21.54 34.73
CA PRO A 297 -0.22 -20.70 34.20
C PRO A 297 1.05 -21.48 33.84
N GLU A 298 1.21 -22.71 34.30
CA GLU A 298 2.34 -23.59 34.02
C GLU A 298 2.27 -24.28 32.64
N GLU A 299 1.09 -24.34 32.02
CA GLU A 299 0.92 -25.01 30.72
C GLU A 299 1.32 -24.05 29.57
N PRO A 300 2.29 -24.42 28.69
CA PRO A 300 2.72 -23.57 27.57
C PRO A 300 1.74 -23.59 26.38
N GLU A 301 1.00 -24.68 26.21
CA GLU A 301 0.07 -24.92 25.09
C GLU A 301 -0.98 -23.80 24.89
N PRO A 302 -1.73 -23.34 25.92
CA PRO A 302 -2.76 -22.32 25.70
C PRO A 302 -2.19 -20.97 25.26
N ARG A 303 -0.94 -20.64 25.61
CA ARG A 303 -0.26 -19.42 25.13
C ARG A 303 0.09 -19.50 23.65
N LEU A 304 0.59 -20.66 23.20
CA LEU A 304 0.80 -20.93 21.78
C LEU A 304 -0.50 -20.82 20.98
N ARG A 305 -1.61 -21.36 21.52
CA ARG A 305 -2.94 -21.24 20.91
C ARG A 305 -3.41 -19.78 20.87
N LEU A 306 -3.19 -19.03 21.94
CA LEU A 306 -3.57 -17.62 22.03
C LEU A 306 -2.81 -16.78 21.01
N ALA A 307 -1.48 -16.97 20.89
CA ALA A 307 -0.66 -16.31 19.88
C ALA A 307 -1.21 -16.55 18.47
N ASN A 308 -1.46 -17.82 18.13
CA ASN A 308 -2.03 -18.20 16.85
C ASN A 308 -3.45 -17.62 16.63
N CYS A 309 -4.22 -17.40 17.70
CA CYS A 309 -5.60 -16.89 17.65
C CYS A 309 -5.55 -15.42 17.27
N CYS A 310 -4.70 -14.66 17.97
CA CYS A 310 -4.46 -13.27 17.66
C CYS A 310 -3.88 -13.05 16.26
N ILE A 311 -3.02 -13.95 15.77
CA ILE A 311 -2.55 -13.92 14.37
C ILE A 311 -3.72 -14.10 13.41
N ALA A 312 -4.64 -15.05 13.67
CA ALA A 312 -5.79 -15.32 12.81
C ALA A 312 -6.83 -14.19 12.80
N MET A 313 -6.91 -13.39 13.87
CA MET A 313 -7.73 -12.17 13.93
C MET A 313 -7.19 -11.02 13.05
N ASP A 314 -5.98 -11.15 12.50
CA ASP A 314 -5.27 -10.12 11.75
C ASP A 314 -5.07 -8.79 12.52
N ASP A 315 -5.06 -8.86 13.86
CA ASP A 315 -4.81 -7.71 14.74
C ASP A 315 -3.38 -7.77 15.31
N PRO A 316 -2.42 -7.01 14.73
CA PRO A 316 -1.03 -7.06 15.16
C PRO A 316 -0.83 -6.49 16.58
N ALA A 317 -1.73 -5.63 17.08
CA ALA A 317 -1.63 -5.05 18.41
C ALA A 317 -1.92 -6.09 19.49
N ARG A 318 -2.86 -7.01 19.23
CA ARG A 318 -3.17 -8.16 20.10
C ARG A 318 -2.20 -9.33 19.88
N ALA A 319 -1.75 -9.54 18.65
CA ALA A 319 -0.86 -10.65 18.31
C ALA A 319 0.54 -10.50 18.91
N ALA A 320 1.17 -9.32 18.78
CA ALA A 320 2.53 -9.11 19.27
C ALA A 320 2.76 -9.48 20.75
N PRO A 321 1.92 -9.05 21.72
CA PRO A 321 2.09 -9.44 23.12
C PRO A 321 1.81 -10.92 23.37
N ALA A 322 0.79 -11.51 22.72
CA ALA A 322 0.48 -12.94 22.85
C ALA A 322 1.61 -13.81 22.32
N ILE A 323 2.22 -13.43 21.19
CA ILE A 323 3.37 -14.12 20.60
C ILE A 323 4.58 -14.04 21.54
N ARG A 324 4.86 -12.87 22.14
CA ARG A 324 5.95 -12.73 23.12
C ARG A 324 5.78 -13.66 24.32
N GLU A 325 4.56 -13.75 24.85
CA GLU A 325 4.25 -14.64 25.97
C GLU A 325 4.42 -16.12 25.60
N ALA A 326 4.01 -16.50 24.39
CA ALA A 326 4.21 -17.85 23.86
C ALA A 326 5.70 -18.19 23.68
N ILE A 327 6.49 -17.26 23.13
CA ILE A 327 7.95 -17.45 22.95
C ILE A 327 8.68 -17.56 24.29
N ALA A 328 8.24 -16.82 25.32
CA ALA A 328 8.88 -16.82 26.63
C ALA A 328 8.64 -18.12 27.43
N THR A 329 7.57 -18.85 27.13
CA THR A 329 7.10 -19.98 27.92
C THR A 329 7.19 -21.33 27.20
N GLY A 330 7.33 -21.32 25.87
CA GLY A 330 7.35 -22.51 25.02
C GLY A 330 8.70 -22.82 24.37
N PRO A 331 8.83 -23.97 23.69
CA PRO A 331 10.01 -24.30 22.90
C PRO A 331 10.25 -23.27 21.77
N VAL A 332 11.48 -23.23 21.25
CA VAL A 332 11.91 -22.30 20.20
C VAL A 332 11.07 -22.52 18.93
N ASP A 333 10.05 -21.68 18.73
CA ASP A 333 9.25 -21.66 17.49
C ASP A 333 9.69 -20.50 16.58
N GLN A 334 10.30 -20.81 15.43
CA GLN A 334 10.74 -19.80 14.47
C GLN A 334 9.61 -19.15 13.67
N HIS A 335 8.49 -19.85 13.48
CA HIS A 335 7.32 -19.31 12.80
C HIS A 335 6.73 -18.15 13.62
N LEU A 336 6.58 -18.36 14.94
CA LEU A 336 6.13 -17.31 15.85
C LEU A 336 7.09 -16.12 15.92
N ARG A 337 8.42 -16.35 15.89
CA ARG A 337 9.39 -15.26 15.87
C ARG A 337 9.29 -14.41 14.59
N GLY A 338 9.14 -15.04 13.43
CA GLY A 338 8.89 -14.33 12.17
C GLY A 338 7.55 -13.57 12.19
N ALA A 339 6.50 -14.18 12.73
CA ALA A 339 5.19 -13.54 12.89
C ALA A 339 5.27 -12.30 13.82
N LEU A 340 6.07 -12.36 14.90
CA LEU A 340 6.31 -11.21 15.78
C LEU A 340 6.96 -10.05 15.03
N VAL A 341 8.01 -10.34 14.25
CA VAL A 341 8.70 -9.35 13.41
C VAL A 341 7.72 -8.65 12.47
N GLN A 342 6.87 -9.42 11.79
CA GLN A 342 5.87 -8.88 10.87
C GLN A 342 4.79 -8.07 11.58
N CYS A 343 4.32 -8.50 12.76
CA CYS A 343 3.37 -7.73 13.57
C CYS A 343 3.96 -6.38 13.99
N LEU A 344 5.20 -6.37 14.47
CA LEU A 344 5.89 -5.14 14.89
C LEU A 344 6.15 -4.19 13.72
N LYS A 345 6.45 -4.71 12.53
CA LYS A 345 6.55 -3.93 11.29
C LYS A 345 5.22 -3.25 10.96
N ARG A 346 4.09 -3.98 10.99
CA ARG A 346 2.75 -3.42 10.75
C ARG A 346 2.34 -2.36 11.76
N LEU A 347 2.78 -2.49 13.01
CA LEU A 347 2.57 -1.50 14.07
C LEU A 347 3.50 -0.27 13.96
N GLY A 348 4.44 -0.26 13.02
CA GLY A 348 5.43 0.82 12.90
C GLY A 348 6.46 0.86 14.05
N ARG A 349 6.57 -0.21 14.85
CA ARG A 349 7.49 -0.29 16.01
C ARG A 349 8.89 -0.69 15.56
N VAL A 350 9.59 0.22 14.89
CA VAL A 350 10.88 -0.03 14.20
C VAL A 350 11.94 -0.68 15.08
N ALA A 351 12.22 -0.09 16.25
CA ALA A 351 13.29 -0.57 17.12
C ALA A 351 13.03 -2.00 17.62
N GLU A 352 11.80 -2.28 18.04
CA GLU A 352 11.41 -3.60 18.55
C GLU A 352 11.38 -4.65 17.44
N ALA A 353 11.01 -4.28 16.22
CA ALA A 353 11.06 -5.20 15.08
C ALA A 353 12.51 -5.62 14.76
N VAL A 354 13.47 -4.68 14.85
CA VAL A 354 14.90 -4.99 14.68
C VAL A 354 15.37 -5.97 15.75
N THR A 355 15.09 -5.69 17.03
CA THR A 355 15.46 -6.57 18.14
C THR A 355 14.85 -7.97 17.98
N ALA A 356 13.55 -8.06 17.66
CA ALA A 356 12.89 -9.35 17.45
C ALA A 356 13.49 -10.14 16.26
N ALA A 357 13.91 -9.45 15.20
CA ALA A 357 14.56 -10.09 14.06
C ALA A 357 16.00 -10.56 14.39
N GLU A 358 16.75 -9.81 15.20
CA GLU A 358 18.05 -10.21 15.70
C GLU A 358 17.95 -11.44 16.62
N GLU A 359 16.94 -11.47 17.51
CA GLU A 359 16.62 -12.63 18.36
C GLU A 359 16.23 -13.87 17.54
N ALA A 360 15.45 -13.68 16.46
CA ALA A 360 15.11 -14.76 15.53
C ALA A 360 16.36 -15.37 14.89
N VAL A 361 17.28 -14.53 14.42
CA VAL A 361 18.57 -14.97 13.87
C VAL A 361 19.45 -15.64 14.92
N ALA A 362 19.49 -15.11 16.14
CA ALA A 362 20.26 -15.71 17.24
C ALA A 362 19.74 -17.11 17.61
N ALA A 363 18.42 -17.30 17.57
CA ALA A 363 17.78 -18.58 17.84
C ALA A 363 17.97 -19.60 16.70
N ALA A 364 18.06 -19.16 15.43
CA ALA A 364 18.37 -20.04 14.30
C ALA A 364 19.41 -19.44 13.33
N PRO A 365 20.72 -19.49 13.69
CA PRO A 365 21.78 -18.81 12.92
C PRO A 365 21.99 -19.35 11.49
N ARG A 366 21.52 -20.57 11.21
CA ARG A 366 21.64 -21.25 9.90
C ARG A 366 20.35 -21.20 9.07
N LEU A 367 19.35 -20.42 9.49
CA LEU A 367 18.10 -20.27 8.75
C LEU A 367 18.18 -19.06 7.82
N ALA A 368 18.23 -19.29 6.50
CA ALA A 368 18.33 -18.22 5.49
C ALA A 368 17.20 -17.19 5.61
N SER A 369 15.96 -17.66 5.75
CA SER A 369 14.77 -16.79 5.86
C SER A 369 14.77 -15.88 7.09
N ALA A 370 15.40 -16.28 8.20
CA ALA A 370 15.56 -15.40 9.37
C ALA A 370 16.54 -14.25 9.06
N HIS A 371 17.64 -14.53 8.36
CA HIS A 371 18.57 -13.49 7.89
C HIS A 371 17.94 -12.60 6.81
N ALA A 372 17.10 -13.15 5.94
CA ALA A 372 16.34 -12.39 4.94
C ALA A 372 15.36 -11.41 5.62
N GLN A 373 14.55 -11.88 6.57
CA GLN A 373 13.65 -11.03 7.35
C GLN A 373 14.40 -9.95 8.12
N LEU A 374 15.53 -10.28 8.75
CA LEU A 374 16.40 -9.28 9.40
C LEU A 374 16.88 -8.22 8.39
N GLY A 375 17.30 -8.65 7.19
CA GLY A 375 17.67 -7.75 6.10
C GLY A 375 16.53 -6.79 5.73
N SER A 376 15.32 -7.33 5.55
CA SER A 376 14.11 -6.57 5.21
C SER A 376 13.77 -5.52 6.28
N ILE A 377 13.86 -5.88 7.56
CA ILE A 377 13.59 -4.98 8.68
C ILE A 377 14.68 -3.92 8.83
N LEU A 378 15.95 -4.29 8.65
CA LEU A 378 17.07 -3.33 8.68
C LEU A 378 16.98 -2.32 7.53
N ALA A 379 16.53 -2.76 6.34
CA ALA A 379 16.30 -1.87 5.21
C ALA A 379 15.18 -0.87 5.53
N TRP A 380 14.08 -1.35 6.10
CA TRP A 380 12.98 -0.50 6.58
C TRP A 380 13.42 0.48 7.68
N ALA A 381 14.28 0.04 8.60
CA ALA A 381 14.89 0.86 9.64
C ALA A 381 15.98 1.83 9.12
N ARG A 382 16.11 2.00 7.80
CA ARG A 382 17.10 2.87 7.13
C ARG A 382 18.55 2.52 7.48
N ARG A 383 18.85 1.23 7.66
CA ARG A 383 20.22 0.70 7.91
C ARG A 383 20.70 -0.16 6.72
N PRO A 384 20.90 0.43 5.52
CA PRO A 384 21.14 -0.33 4.29
C PRO A 384 22.43 -1.16 4.32
N GLY A 385 23.48 -0.70 4.99
CA GLY A 385 24.74 -1.45 5.13
C GLY A 385 24.58 -2.73 5.96
N ALA A 386 23.79 -2.67 7.04
CA ALA A 386 23.50 -3.84 7.87
C ALA A 386 22.52 -4.80 7.15
N ALA A 387 21.51 -4.24 6.48
CA ALA A 387 20.57 -5.01 5.66
C ALA A 387 21.30 -5.81 4.57
N ARG A 388 22.23 -5.17 3.84
CA ARG A 388 23.04 -5.83 2.81
C ARG A 388 23.85 -7.00 3.38
N ARG A 389 24.41 -6.88 4.59
CA ARG A 389 25.12 -7.99 5.24
C ARG A 389 24.19 -9.15 5.58
N ALA A 390 23.01 -8.85 6.12
CA ALA A 390 22.02 -9.86 6.48
C ALA A 390 21.52 -10.61 5.24
N PHE A 391 21.17 -9.91 4.16
CA PHE A 391 20.78 -10.56 2.91
C PHE A 391 21.91 -11.35 2.25
N THR A 392 23.14 -10.83 2.25
CA THR A 392 24.31 -11.60 1.77
C THR A 392 24.51 -12.87 2.58
N ARG A 393 24.24 -12.84 3.89
CA ARG A 393 24.31 -14.03 4.74
C ARG A 393 23.20 -15.03 4.42
N ALA A 394 21.98 -14.56 4.17
CA ALA A 394 20.87 -15.40 3.72
C ALA A 394 21.22 -16.13 2.42
N ILE A 395 21.70 -15.40 1.39
CA ILE A 395 22.15 -15.99 0.11
C ILE A 395 23.33 -16.97 0.28
N ALA A 396 24.23 -16.71 1.23
CA ALA A 396 25.33 -17.64 1.52
C ALA A 396 24.87 -18.94 2.20
N ILE A 397 23.72 -18.93 2.86
CA ILE A 397 23.09 -20.13 3.47
C ILE A 397 22.24 -20.85 2.43
N ASP A 398 21.40 -20.10 1.71
CA ASP A 398 20.53 -20.58 0.65
C ASP A 398 20.59 -19.64 -0.56
N PRO A 399 21.30 -20.02 -1.64
CA PRO A 399 21.38 -19.22 -2.86
C PRO A 399 20.05 -19.03 -3.59
N SER A 400 19.04 -19.86 -3.29
CA SER A 400 17.73 -19.80 -3.90
C SER A 400 16.79 -18.78 -3.23
N ASP A 401 17.14 -18.25 -2.05
CA ASP A 401 16.32 -17.33 -1.26
C ASP A 401 15.95 -16.05 -2.04
N THR A 402 14.68 -15.96 -2.44
CA THR A 402 14.16 -14.90 -3.31
C THR A 402 13.98 -13.57 -2.60
N GLU A 403 13.65 -13.59 -1.30
CA GLU A 403 13.52 -12.37 -0.49
C GLU A 403 14.88 -11.69 -0.33
N ALA A 404 15.93 -12.47 -0.05
CA ALA A 404 17.28 -11.97 0.07
C ALA A 404 17.86 -11.47 -1.27
N ALA A 405 17.61 -12.20 -2.37
CA ALA A 405 18.01 -11.77 -3.70
C ALA A 405 17.33 -10.44 -4.09
N THR A 406 16.03 -10.32 -3.83
CA THR A 406 15.24 -9.11 -4.04
C THR A 406 15.77 -7.93 -3.21
N GLY A 407 15.99 -8.16 -1.90
CA GLY A 407 16.52 -7.15 -1.00
C GLY A 407 17.89 -6.62 -1.43
N LEU A 408 18.78 -7.51 -1.90
CA LEU A 408 20.08 -7.12 -2.44
C LEU A 408 19.97 -6.35 -3.75
N ALA A 409 19.09 -6.76 -4.66
CA ALA A 409 18.86 -6.07 -5.92
C ALA A 409 18.30 -4.65 -5.69
N ILE A 410 17.40 -4.48 -4.72
CA ILE A 410 16.84 -3.16 -4.34
C ILE A 410 17.90 -2.26 -3.70
N LEU A 411 18.76 -2.81 -2.82
CA LEU A 411 19.83 -2.08 -2.13
C LEU A 411 21.08 -1.82 -2.99
N GLU A 412 21.13 -2.37 -4.19
CA GLU A 412 22.16 -2.05 -5.18
C GLU A 412 21.91 -0.64 -5.72
N PRO A 413 22.92 0.25 -5.69
CA PRO A 413 22.79 1.56 -6.31
C PRO A 413 22.57 1.39 -7.83
N PRO A 414 21.78 2.27 -8.47
CA PRO A 414 21.66 2.28 -9.91
C PRO A 414 23.03 2.55 -10.56
N PRO A 415 23.27 2.02 -11.79
CA PRO A 415 24.55 2.19 -12.48
C PRO A 415 24.90 3.67 -12.70
N GLU A 416 26.16 4.03 -12.48
CA GLU A 416 26.66 5.40 -12.69
C GLU A 416 26.55 5.77 -14.19
N GLY A 417 25.70 6.75 -14.51
CA GLY A 417 25.58 7.33 -15.85
C GLY A 417 24.61 6.64 -16.82
N GLY A 418 23.75 5.70 -16.38
CA GLY A 418 22.92 4.91 -17.31
C GLY A 418 21.45 4.76 -16.94
N THR A 419 20.59 4.77 -17.96
CA THR A 419 19.22 4.25 -17.93
C THR A 419 19.27 2.72 -17.90
N GLY A 420 18.82 2.08 -16.81
CA GLY A 420 18.77 0.63 -16.67
C GLY A 420 18.96 0.12 -15.24
N HIS A 421 18.77 -1.18 -15.04
CA HIS A 421 18.90 -1.84 -13.74
C HIS A 421 20.33 -2.30 -13.47
N GLY A 422 20.71 -2.37 -12.19
CA GLY A 422 22.00 -2.96 -11.77
C GLY A 422 22.08 -4.46 -12.04
N PRO A 423 23.30 -5.06 -12.05
CA PRO A 423 23.52 -6.45 -12.42
C PRO A 423 22.74 -7.45 -11.56
N ARG A 424 22.53 -7.17 -10.26
CA ARG A 424 21.75 -8.07 -9.39
C ARG A 424 20.27 -8.06 -9.74
N MET A 425 19.76 -6.90 -10.16
CA MET A 425 18.37 -6.81 -10.64
C MET A 425 18.23 -7.52 -11.98
N THR A 426 19.18 -7.36 -12.90
CA THR A 426 19.18 -8.11 -14.17
C THR A 426 19.19 -9.62 -13.95
N GLU A 427 20.02 -10.12 -13.03
CA GLU A 427 20.06 -11.53 -12.66
C GLU A 427 18.72 -12.01 -12.06
N LEU A 428 18.14 -11.22 -11.14
CA LEU A 428 16.84 -11.54 -10.54
C LEU A 428 15.74 -11.65 -11.60
N LEU A 429 15.66 -10.68 -12.51
CA LEU A 429 14.65 -10.66 -13.58
C LEU A 429 14.85 -11.82 -14.57
N ALA A 430 16.09 -12.17 -14.90
CA ALA A 430 16.39 -13.34 -15.72
C ALA A 430 15.94 -14.64 -15.03
N ARG A 431 16.20 -14.80 -13.73
CA ARG A 431 15.74 -15.96 -12.94
C ARG A 431 14.22 -16.05 -12.92
N MET A 432 13.52 -14.95 -12.64
CA MET A 432 12.05 -14.89 -12.61
C MET A 432 11.40 -15.15 -13.97
N SER A 433 12.12 -14.86 -15.07
CA SER A 433 11.63 -15.10 -16.44
C SER A 433 11.88 -16.54 -16.89
N ALA A 434 12.97 -17.17 -16.42
CA ALA A 434 13.34 -18.54 -16.78
C ALA A 434 12.43 -19.61 -16.13
N ALA A 435 11.96 -19.35 -14.91
CA ALA A 435 10.91 -20.12 -14.25
C ALA A 435 9.72 -19.18 -14.05
N PRO A 436 8.67 -19.22 -14.91
CA PRO A 436 7.63 -18.19 -14.95
C PRO A 436 7.04 -17.93 -13.57
N ALA A 437 7.54 -16.88 -12.90
CA ALA A 437 7.12 -16.58 -11.54
C ALA A 437 5.63 -16.25 -11.55
N ALA A 438 4.92 -16.64 -10.50
CA ALA A 438 3.50 -16.33 -10.35
C ALA A 438 3.26 -14.81 -10.50
N GLU A 439 2.12 -14.42 -11.08
CA GLU A 439 1.73 -13.02 -11.26
C GLU A 439 1.98 -12.16 -10.00
N GLY A 440 1.63 -12.71 -8.83
CA GLY A 440 1.79 -12.04 -7.54
C GLY A 440 3.24 -11.68 -7.19
N ALA A 441 4.23 -12.46 -7.65
CA ALA A 441 5.65 -12.18 -7.41
C ALA A 441 6.12 -10.94 -8.19
N TRP A 442 5.73 -10.82 -9.47
CA TRP A 442 6.00 -9.64 -10.28
C TRP A 442 5.34 -8.39 -9.68
N HIS A 443 4.08 -8.51 -9.26
CA HIS A 443 3.31 -7.41 -8.70
C HIS A 443 3.89 -6.94 -7.34
N ALA A 444 4.34 -7.87 -6.50
CA ALA A 444 4.99 -7.56 -5.23
C ALA A 444 6.33 -6.83 -5.44
N LEU A 445 7.19 -7.34 -6.34
CA LEU A 445 8.49 -6.73 -6.63
C LEU A 445 8.34 -5.31 -7.21
N ALA A 446 7.44 -5.11 -8.17
CA ALA A 446 7.18 -3.80 -8.74
C ALA A 446 6.70 -2.79 -7.67
N ASN A 447 5.86 -3.22 -6.72
CA ASN A 447 5.44 -2.36 -5.61
C ASN A 447 6.58 -2.04 -4.63
N GLN A 448 7.41 -3.02 -4.28
CA GLN A 448 8.58 -2.77 -3.44
C GLN A 448 9.53 -1.76 -4.08
N LEU A 449 9.74 -1.84 -5.40
CA LEU A 449 10.55 -0.88 -6.15
C LEU A 449 9.91 0.52 -6.20
N ARG A 450 8.59 0.59 -6.36
CA ARG A 450 7.83 1.84 -6.27
C ARG A 450 8.02 2.51 -4.90
N GLU A 451 7.91 1.75 -3.82
CA GLU A 451 8.13 2.24 -2.44
C GLU A 451 9.58 2.67 -2.19
N ALA A 452 10.53 1.94 -2.77
CA ALA A 452 11.95 2.30 -2.77
C ALA A 452 12.27 3.52 -3.66
N ARG A 453 11.26 4.13 -4.32
CA ARG A 453 11.38 5.23 -5.29
C ARG A 453 12.24 4.89 -6.51
N ARG A 454 12.37 3.60 -6.82
CA ARG A 454 13.03 3.07 -8.02
C ARG A 454 12.01 2.88 -9.14
N VAL A 455 11.36 3.98 -9.52
CA VAL A 455 10.23 3.97 -10.47
C VAL A 455 10.60 3.37 -11.85
N PRO A 456 11.76 3.66 -12.46
CA PRO A 456 12.15 3.02 -13.72
C PRO A 456 12.25 1.50 -13.60
N ASP A 457 12.79 1.02 -12.47
CA ASP A 457 12.92 -0.41 -12.23
C ASP A 457 11.54 -1.05 -12.05
N ALA A 458 10.66 -0.41 -11.27
CA ALA A 458 9.29 -0.86 -11.07
C ALA A 458 8.50 -0.99 -12.38
N ILE A 459 8.68 -0.04 -13.31
CA ILE A 459 8.05 -0.07 -14.64
C ILE A 459 8.51 -1.30 -15.41
N ALA A 460 9.81 -1.53 -15.53
CA ALA A 460 10.33 -2.67 -16.28
C ALA A 460 9.96 -4.02 -15.65
N VAL A 461 9.92 -4.12 -14.32
CA VAL A 461 9.42 -5.33 -13.64
C VAL A 461 7.95 -5.57 -13.98
N ALA A 462 7.12 -4.52 -13.95
CA ALA A 462 5.71 -4.63 -14.30
C ALA A 462 5.50 -4.95 -15.81
N GLU A 463 6.35 -4.44 -16.70
CA GLU A 463 6.36 -4.77 -18.13
C GLU A 463 6.70 -6.24 -18.39
N LEU A 464 7.78 -6.74 -17.78
CA LEU A 464 8.17 -8.15 -17.89
C LEU A 464 7.11 -9.08 -17.30
N GLY A 465 6.56 -8.72 -16.14
CA GLY A 465 5.47 -9.46 -15.52
C GLY A 465 4.22 -9.50 -16.39
N LEU A 466 3.84 -8.38 -17.01
CA LEU A 466 2.69 -8.31 -17.92
C LEU A 466 2.95 -9.04 -19.24
N HIS A 467 4.21 -9.09 -19.71
CA HIS A 467 4.58 -9.92 -20.86
C HIS A 467 4.44 -11.41 -20.57
N ALA A 468 4.86 -11.85 -19.37
CA ALA A 468 4.70 -13.22 -18.91
C ALA A 468 3.22 -13.57 -18.61
N HIS A 469 2.44 -12.60 -18.12
CA HIS A 469 1.04 -12.76 -17.74
C HIS A 469 0.14 -11.69 -18.41
N PRO A 470 -0.17 -11.82 -19.71
CA PRO A 470 -0.89 -10.76 -20.44
C PRO A 470 -2.28 -10.42 -19.92
N ALA A 471 -2.93 -11.38 -19.23
CA ALA A 471 -4.25 -11.23 -18.62
C ALA A 471 -4.24 -10.62 -17.20
N ALA A 472 -3.05 -10.36 -16.63
CA ALA A 472 -2.90 -9.83 -15.28
C ALA A 472 -3.36 -8.37 -15.16
N LEU A 473 -4.64 -8.18 -14.79
CA LEU A 473 -5.24 -6.85 -14.64
C LEU A 473 -4.52 -6.01 -13.57
N GLY A 474 -4.09 -6.63 -12.47
CA GLY A 474 -3.35 -5.96 -11.39
C GLY A 474 -2.02 -5.38 -11.87
N LEU A 475 -1.25 -6.15 -12.65
CA LEU A 475 0.00 -5.69 -13.26
C LEU A 475 -0.23 -4.60 -14.30
N ARG A 476 -1.28 -4.72 -15.12
CA ARG A 476 -1.66 -3.68 -16.09
C ARG A 476 -1.98 -2.35 -15.41
N ARG A 477 -2.79 -2.38 -14.34
CA ARG A 477 -3.15 -1.21 -13.54
C ARG A 477 -1.93 -0.58 -12.88
N LEU A 478 -1.06 -1.39 -12.27
CA LEU A 478 0.18 -0.92 -11.65
C LEU A 478 1.10 -0.25 -12.67
N LEU A 479 1.33 -0.89 -13.82
CA LEU A 479 2.18 -0.34 -14.89
C LEU A 479 1.64 0.99 -15.42
N ALA A 480 0.35 1.06 -15.74
CA ALA A 480 -0.27 2.30 -16.22
C ALA A 480 -0.18 3.43 -15.20
N THR A 481 -0.36 3.12 -13.91
CA THR A 481 -0.23 4.08 -12.80
C THR A 481 1.20 4.58 -12.63
N LEU A 482 2.19 3.67 -12.71
CA LEU A 482 3.61 4.02 -12.64
C LEU A 482 4.02 4.94 -13.80
N ARG A 483 3.58 4.62 -15.02
CA ARG A 483 3.82 5.44 -16.22
C ARG A 483 3.18 6.83 -16.12
N LEU A 484 1.94 6.91 -15.61
CA LEU A 484 1.25 8.17 -15.36
C LEU A 484 2.03 9.06 -14.37
N GLY A 485 2.54 8.46 -13.28
CA GLY A 485 3.36 9.14 -12.29
C GLY A 485 4.73 9.57 -12.83
N ALA A 486 5.31 8.80 -13.75
CA ALA A 486 6.57 9.10 -14.43
C ALA A 486 6.43 10.13 -15.56
N GLY A 487 5.22 10.56 -15.90
CA GLY A 487 4.96 11.49 -17.01
C GLY A 487 4.98 10.83 -18.40
N GLN A 488 5.01 9.49 -18.48
CA GLN A 488 4.88 8.72 -19.72
C GLN A 488 3.39 8.61 -20.10
N LEU A 489 2.80 9.75 -20.47
CA LEU A 489 1.35 9.92 -20.55
C LEU A 489 0.69 9.07 -21.66
N ALA A 490 1.36 8.88 -22.80
CA ALA A 490 0.82 8.12 -23.93
C ALA A 490 0.78 6.62 -23.64
N GLU A 491 1.84 6.10 -23.02
CA GLU A 491 1.94 4.71 -22.61
C GLU A 491 1.02 4.40 -21.42
N ALA A 492 0.81 5.37 -20.53
CA ALA A 492 -0.19 5.29 -19.46
C ALA A 492 -1.62 5.25 -20.03
N GLU A 493 -1.94 6.15 -20.98
CA GLU A 493 -3.24 6.14 -21.68
C GLU A 493 -3.51 4.78 -22.32
N THR A 494 -2.52 4.24 -23.05
CA THR A 494 -2.64 2.92 -23.71
C THR A 494 -2.94 1.82 -22.69
N GLY A 495 -2.23 1.81 -21.56
CA GLY A 495 -2.45 0.85 -20.49
C GLY A 495 -3.83 0.97 -19.85
N PHE A 496 -4.31 2.19 -19.59
CA PHE A 496 -5.63 2.42 -19.01
C PHE A 496 -6.77 2.12 -19.99
N ARG A 497 -6.63 2.42 -21.29
CA ARG A 497 -7.62 2.01 -22.30
C ARG A 497 -7.76 0.48 -22.34
N ALA A 498 -6.64 -0.22 -22.41
CA ALA A 498 -6.63 -1.67 -22.38
C ALA A 498 -7.20 -2.25 -21.06
N LEU A 499 -7.12 -1.51 -19.96
CA LEU A 499 -7.76 -1.89 -18.70
C LEU A 499 -9.28 -1.68 -18.75
N THR A 500 -9.75 -0.54 -19.25
CA THR A 500 -11.20 -0.24 -19.38
C THR A 500 -11.91 -1.16 -20.37
N GLU A 501 -11.20 -1.67 -21.38
CA GLU A 501 -11.73 -2.65 -22.33
C GLU A 501 -11.79 -4.06 -21.74
N ALA A 502 -10.79 -4.46 -20.96
CA ALA A 502 -10.70 -5.80 -20.39
C ALA A 502 -11.54 -5.98 -19.12
N ALA A 503 -11.67 -4.92 -18.31
CA ALA A 503 -12.38 -4.90 -17.04
C ALA A 503 -13.12 -3.56 -16.88
N PRO A 504 -14.21 -3.33 -17.65
CA PRO A 504 -14.97 -2.07 -17.59
C PRO A 504 -15.59 -1.80 -16.22
N GLU A 505 -15.74 -2.82 -15.37
CA GLU A 505 -16.18 -2.74 -13.98
C GLU A 505 -15.09 -2.28 -12.99
N GLU A 506 -13.84 -2.14 -13.42
CA GLU A 506 -12.76 -1.56 -12.60
C GLU A 506 -12.73 -0.03 -12.69
N LEU A 507 -13.08 0.63 -11.59
CA LEU A 507 -13.11 2.09 -11.49
C LEU A 507 -11.75 2.75 -11.80
N ASP A 508 -10.66 2.16 -11.34
CA ASP A 508 -9.30 2.73 -11.47
C ASP A 508 -8.86 2.88 -12.94
N GLY A 509 -9.35 2.03 -13.84
CA GLY A 509 -9.06 2.14 -15.27
C GLY A 509 -9.62 3.43 -15.87
N TRP A 510 -10.88 3.74 -15.58
CA TRP A 510 -11.55 4.95 -16.06
C TRP A 510 -10.96 6.22 -15.43
N LEU A 511 -10.66 6.18 -14.13
CA LEU A 511 -10.01 7.29 -13.44
C LEU A 511 -8.59 7.53 -13.98
N GLY A 512 -7.82 6.47 -14.20
CA GLY A 512 -6.48 6.59 -14.79
C GLY A 512 -6.51 7.15 -16.20
N LEU A 513 -7.43 6.66 -17.04
CA LEU A 513 -7.60 7.11 -18.43
C LEU A 513 -7.95 8.60 -18.51
N THR A 514 -8.90 9.03 -17.68
CA THR A 514 -9.29 10.45 -17.64
C THR A 514 -8.15 11.34 -17.14
N ASP A 515 -7.39 10.96 -16.10
CA ASP A 515 -6.22 11.77 -15.67
C ASP A 515 -5.13 11.83 -16.76
N ALA A 516 -4.83 10.71 -17.42
CA ALA A 516 -3.87 10.67 -18.53
C ALA A 516 -4.26 11.64 -19.66
N LEU A 517 -5.54 11.63 -20.07
CA LEU A 517 -6.05 12.50 -21.13
C LEU A 517 -6.11 13.97 -20.70
N TRP A 518 -6.42 14.25 -19.43
CA TRP A 518 -6.37 15.60 -18.87
C TRP A 518 -4.96 16.19 -18.95
N ARG A 519 -3.95 15.46 -18.49
CA ARG A 519 -2.54 15.92 -18.50
C ARG A 519 -1.99 16.13 -19.91
N GLN A 520 -2.48 15.35 -20.88
CA GLN A 520 -2.19 15.54 -22.31
C GLN A 520 -2.96 16.71 -22.95
N ARG A 521 -3.86 17.38 -22.22
CA ARG A 521 -4.78 18.41 -22.73
C ARG A 521 -5.73 17.92 -23.83
N ARG A 522 -5.99 16.62 -23.90
CA ARG A 522 -6.93 15.99 -24.84
C ARG A 522 -8.34 15.96 -24.25
N PHE A 523 -8.93 17.14 -24.06
CA PHE A 523 -10.17 17.28 -23.29
C PHE A 523 -11.39 16.61 -23.94
N ALA A 524 -11.48 16.58 -25.27
CA ALA A 524 -12.57 15.90 -25.98
C ALA A 524 -12.54 14.37 -25.76
N ASP A 525 -11.36 13.77 -25.86
CA ASP A 525 -11.18 12.34 -25.58
C ASP A 525 -11.42 12.02 -24.10
N GLY A 526 -10.95 12.91 -23.21
CA GLY A 526 -11.18 12.80 -21.78
C GLY A 526 -12.66 12.90 -21.42
N HIS A 527 -13.42 13.76 -22.10
CA HIS A 527 -14.88 13.84 -21.97
C HIS A 527 -15.54 12.50 -22.36
N ALA A 528 -15.18 11.93 -23.51
CA ALA A 528 -15.72 10.66 -23.97
C ALA A 528 -15.41 9.52 -22.98
N ALA A 529 -14.17 9.46 -22.48
CA ALA A 529 -13.76 8.48 -21.47
C ALA A 529 -14.50 8.66 -20.14
N ALA A 530 -14.68 9.90 -19.67
CA ALA A 530 -15.41 10.18 -18.43
C ALA A 530 -16.90 9.84 -18.56
N ALA A 531 -17.51 10.13 -19.71
CA ALA A 531 -18.90 9.78 -20.01
C ALA A 531 -19.10 8.25 -20.03
N ALA A 532 -18.23 7.53 -20.75
CA ALA A 532 -18.25 6.07 -20.78
C ALA A 532 -18.05 5.46 -19.38
N GLY A 533 -17.09 5.97 -18.61
CA GLY A 533 -16.89 5.58 -17.22
C GLY A 533 -18.11 5.84 -16.34
N ALA A 534 -18.75 7.00 -16.45
CA ALA A 534 -19.96 7.33 -15.68
C ALA A 534 -21.18 6.47 -16.06
N ILE A 535 -21.21 5.90 -17.27
CA ILE A 535 -22.19 4.90 -17.70
C ILE A 535 -21.85 3.53 -17.11
N ALA A 536 -20.59 3.11 -17.16
CA ALA A 536 -20.12 1.86 -16.56
C ALA A 536 -20.28 1.84 -15.03
N HIS A 537 -20.16 3.00 -14.39
CA HIS A 537 -20.25 3.18 -12.94
C HIS A 537 -21.31 4.23 -12.57
N PRO A 538 -22.62 3.90 -12.69
CA PRO A 538 -23.69 4.86 -12.52
C PRO A 538 -23.81 5.44 -11.11
N THR A 539 -23.24 4.77 -10.10
CA THR A 539 -23.22 5.18 -8.69
C THR A 539 -21.90 5.84 -8.27
N SER A 540 -20.93 6.02 -9.17
CA SER A 540 -19.64 6.63 -8.85
C SER A 540 -19.74 8.16 -8.90
N ALA A 541 -19.76 8.80 -7.73
CA ALA A 541 -19.74 10.25 -7.61
C ALA A 541 -18.48 10.87 -8.25
N VAL A 542 -17.31 10.24 -8.06
CA VAL A 542 -16.02 10.71 -8.60
C VAL A 542 -16.05 10.77 -10.13
N LEU A 543 -16.57 9.74 -10.80
CA LEU A 543 -16.66 9.73 -12.27
C LEU A 543 -17.72 10.71 -12.78
N ALA A 544 -18.85 10.83 -12.11
CA ALA A 544 -19.85 11.86 -12.43
C ALA A 544 -19.26 13.28 -12.29
N ALA A 545 -18.49 13.54 -11.22
CA ALA A 545 -17.80 14.81 -11.02
C ALA A 545 -16.77 15.09 -12.12
N ARG A 546 -15.94 14.10 -12.48
CA ARG A 546 -14.98 14.23 -13.60
C ARG A 546 -15.68 14.48 -14.93
N HIS A 547 -16.77 13.76 -15.21
CA HIS A 547 -17.57 13.96 -16.41
C HIS A 547 -18.14 15.39 -16.46
N ALA A 548 -18.66 15.89 -15.34
CA ALA A 548 -19.11 17.28 -15.21
C ALA A 548 -17.97 18.28 -15.50
N THR A 549 -16.76 18.03 -14.99
CA THR A 549 -15.59 18.90 -15.24
C THR A 549 -15.21 18.95 -16.71
N TYR A 550 -15.25 17.81 -17.41
CA TYR A 550 -15.02 17.77 -18.86
C TYR A 550 -16.12 18.47 -19.65
N LEU A 551 -17.39 18.27 -19.27
CA LEU A 551 -18.52 18.98 -19.87
C LEU A 551 -18.35 20.49 -19.75
N LEU A 552 -17.91 20.97 -18.59
CA LEU A 552 -17.66 22.40 -18.37
C LEU A 552 -16.61 22.93 -19.36
N LEU A 553 -15.57 22.16 -19.68
CA LEU A 553 -14.54 22.58 -20.64
C LEU A 553 -15.02 22.59 -22.11
N ALA A 554 -16.10 21.91 -22.44
CA ALA A 554 -16.58 21.74 -23.82
C ALA A 554 -17.23 22.99 -24.46
N GLY A 555 -17.27 24.14 -23.78
CA GLY A 555 -17.74 25.43 -24.33
C GLY A 555 -19.15 25.87 -23.91
N GLU A 556 -19.76 26.78 -24.67
CA GLU A 556 -20.97 27.54 -24.26
C GLU A 556 -22.26 26.71 -24.08
N GLY A 557 -22.33 25.46 -24.57
CA GLY A 557 -23.40 24.50 -24.24
C GLY A 557 -23.06 23.55 -23.08
N GLY A 558 -21.79 23.49 -22.68
CA GLY A 558 -21.28 22.53 -21.71
C GLY A 558 -21.62 22.87 -20.27
N ALA A 559 -21.81 24.16 -19.94
CA ALA A 559 -22.07 24.61 -18.57
C ALA A 559 -23.41 24.08 -18.01
N VAL A 560 -24.47 24.00 -18.82
CA VAL A 560 -25.77 23.47 -18.38
C VAL A 560 -25.69 21.96 -18.14
N ALA A 561 -25.02 21.23 -19.04
CA ALA A 561 -24.80 19.79 -18.87
C ALA A 561 -23.90 19.50 -17.66
N ALA A 562 -22.85 20.30 -17.45
CA ALA A 562 -21.97 20.22 -16.29
C ALA A 562 -22.72 20.49 -14.99
N GLU A 563 -23.62 21.48 -14.94
CA GLU A 563 -24.47 21.71 -13.75
C GLU A 563 -25.31 20.46 -13.43
N LYS A 564 -25.96 19.87 -14.43
CA LYS A 564 -26.79 18.68 -14.24
C LYS A 564 -25.96 17.52 -13.70
N GLU A 565 -24.81 17.26 -14.30
CA GLU A 565 -23.96 16.12 -13.92
C GLU A 565 -23.26 16.36 -12.56
N ALA A 566 -22.87 17.59 -12.25
CA ALA A 566 -22.32 17.95 -10.95
C ALA A 566 -23.36 17.79 -9.83
N ARG A 567 -24.61 18.20 -10.05
CA ARG A 567 -25.70 17.97 -9.08
C ARG A 567 -25.96 16.47 -8.87
N ARG A 568 -25.84 15.65 -9.92
CA ARG A 568 -25.91 14.19 -9.80
C ARG A 568 -24.76 13.64 -8.94
N ALA A 569 -23.53 14.10 -9.18
CA ALA A 569 -22.37 13.69 -8.38
C ALA A 569 -22.55 14.03 -6.89
N ILE A 570 -23.04 15.24 -6.57
CA ILE A 570 -23.37 15.67 -5.21
C ILE A 570 -24.47 14.80 -4.57
N ALA A 571 -25.49 14.41 -5.35
CA ALA A 571 -26.55 13.54 -4.86
C ALA A 571 -26.07 12.12 -4.55
N LEU A 572 -25.06 11.63 -5.28
CA LEU A 572 -24.42 10.33 -5.04
C LEU A 572 -23.50 10.36 -3.82
N ASP A 573 -22.70 11.42 -3.69
CA ASP A 573 -21.82 11.66 -2.55
C ASP A 573 -21.73 13.16 -2.23
N PRO A 574 -22.39 13.63 -1.15
CA PRO A 574 -22.27 15.00 -0.67
C PRO A 574 -20.86 15.40 -0.23
N GLY A 575 -19.93 14.43 -0.11
CA GLY A 575 -18.52 14.60 0.20
C GLY A 575 -17.62 14.91 -1.01
N GLU A 576 -18.10 14.73 -2.25
CA GLU A 576 -17.29 14.90 -3.46
C GLU A 576 -17.04 16.38 -3.76
N GLU A 577 -15.86 16.89 -3.37
CA GLU A 577 -15.51 18.31 -3.48
C GLU A 577 -15.48 18.82 -4.92
N ASN A 578 -15.01 18.00 -5.90
CA ASN A 578 -14.88 18.45 -7.27
C ASN A 578 -16.24 18.73 -7.91
N ALA A 579 -17.29 18.05 -7.45
CA ALA A 579 -18.64 18.28 -7.94
C ALA A 579 -19.15 19.69 -7.58
N TYR A 580 -18.91 20.16 -6.35
CA TYR A 580 -19.29 21.53 -5.94
C TYR A 580 -18.45 22.60 -6.65
N LEU A 581 -17.16 22.36 -6.84
CA LEU A 581 -16.29 23.26 -7.61
C LEU A 581 -16.80 23.41 -9.04
N THR A 582 -17.07 22.29 -9.72
CA THR A 582 -17.60 22.29 -11.08
C THR A 582 -19.01 22.90 -11.16
N LEU A 583 -19.88 22.65 -10.18
CA LEU A 583 -21.20 23.27 -10.10
C LEU A 583 -21.11 24.80 -9.99
N ALA A 584 -20.26 25.30 -9.09
CA ALA A 584 -20.06 26.73 -8.92
C ALA A 584 -19.54 27.39 -10.21
N ASP A 585 -18.62 26.73 -10.91
CA ASP A 585 -18.05 27.22 -12.17
C ASP A 585 -19.06 27.18 -13.32
N ALA A 586 -19.85 26.11 -13.39
CA ALA A 586 -20.95 25.97 -14.34
C ALA A 586 -21.99 27.07 -14.15
N LEU A 587 -22.40 27.35 -12.92
CA LEU A 587 -23.34 28.43 -12.59
C LEU A 587 -22.75 29.81 -12.90
N TRP A 588 -21.47 30.02 -12.60
CA TRP A 588 -20.78 31.27 -12.90
C TRP A 588 -20.70 31.55 -14.40
N ARG A 589 -20.38 30.54 -15.22
CA ARG A 589 -20.37 30.65 -16.70
C ARG A 589 -21.76 30.90 -17.28
N GLN A 590 -22.82 30.47 -16.60
CA GLN A 590 -24.20 30.79 -16.95
C GLN A 590 -24.63 32.19 -16.46
N HIS A 591 -23.72 33.03 -15.99
CA HIS A 591 -23.98 34.35 -15.38
C HIS A 591 -24.87 34.30 -14.12
N ARG A 592 -24.97 33.13 -13.46
CA ARG A 592 -25.74 32.91 -12.23
C ARG A 592 -24.85 32.99 -10.99
N ALA A 593 -24.11 34.09 -10.86
CA ALA A 593 -23.11 34.27 -9.80
C ALA A 593 -23.67 34.15 -8.37
N LYS A 594 -24.92 34.61 -8.15
CA LYS A 594 -25.61 34.48 -6.85
C LYS A 594 -25.90 33.03 -6.47
N ASP A 595 -26.30 32.21 -7.45
CA ASP A 595 -26.52 30.78 -7.24
C ASP A 595 -25.19 30.08 -6.96
N ALA A 596 -24.14 30.37 -7.75
CA ALA A 596 -22.80 29.82 -7.53
C ALA A 596 -22.30 30.11 -6.10
N LEU A 597 -22.47 31.35 -5.64
CA LEU A 597 -22.07 31.77 -4.29
C LEU A 597 -22.88 31.04 -3.21
N ARG A 598 -24.18 30.82 -3.42
CA ARG A 598 -25.03 30.09 -2.46
C ARG A 598 -24.59 28.63 -2.35
N GLU A 599 -24.39 27.94 -3.47
CA GLU A 599 -24.01 26.52 -3.49
C GLU A 599 -22.62 26.31 -2.88
N ILE A 600 -21.63 27.12 -3.27
CA ILE A 600 -20.27 26.98 -2.72
C ILE A 600 -20.20 27.34 -1.23
N ARG A 601 -21.03 28.28 -0.76
CA ARG A 601 -21.12 28.63 0.66
C ARG A 601 -21.74 27.51 1.47
N ALA A 602 -22.77 26.83 0.94
CA ALA A 602 -23.34 25.65 1.56
C ALA A 602 -22.30 24.52 1.66
N ALA A 603 -21.57 24.27 0.57
CA ALA A 603 -20.48 23.29 0.53
C ALA A 603 -19.36 23.62 1.53
N ALA A 604 -18.99 24.89 1.70
CA ALA A 604 -18.00 25.30 2.69
C ALA A 604 -18.45 25.07 4.15
N GLY A 605 -19.77 25.02 4.40
CA GLY A 605 -20.33 24.70 5.71
C GLY A 605 -20.27 23.22 6.05
N THR A 606 -20.37 22.33 5.05
CA THR A 606 -20.32 20.88 5.20
C THR A 606 -18.89 20.33 5.08
N LEU A 607 -18.10 20.84 4.13
CA LEU A 607 -16.72 20.44 3.84
C LEU A 607 -15.72 21.45 4.43
N GLN A 608 -15.74 21.57 5.77
CA GLN A 608 -15.02 22.63 6.49
C GLN A 608 -13.50 22.58 6.30
N ASP A 609 -12.94 21.40 6.04
CA ASP A 609 -11.50 21.18 5.86
C ASP A 609 -11.04 21.31 4.40
N SER A 610 -11.95 21.52 3.43
CA SER A 610 -11.57 21.62 2.01
C SER A 610 -11.01 22.99 1.67
N VAL A 611 -9.68 23.02 1.46
CA VAL A 611 -8.94 24.19 0.97
C VAL A 611 -9.47 24.68 -0.37
N ALA A 612 -9.82 23.75 -1.28
CA ALA A 612 -10.28 24.10 -2.62
C ALA A 612 -11.64 24.80 -2.60
N ILE A 613 -12.59 24.30 -1.80
CA ILE A 613 -13.92 24.92 -1.63
C ILE A 613 -13.80 26.29 -0.98
N ALA A 614 -12.99 26.43 0.07
CA ALA A 614 -12.76 27.70 0.74
C ALA A 614 -12.12 28.74 -0.19
N ALA A 615 -11.13 28.34 -0.99
CA ALA A 615 -10.51 29.20 -1.99
C ALA A 615 -11.52 29.62 -3.07
N ARG A 616 -12.35 28.69 -3.56
CA ARG A 616 -13.35 29.01 -4.58
C ARG A 616 -14.43 29.98 -4.07
N LEU A 617 -14.87 29.80 -2.83
CA LEU A 617 -15.75 30.75 -2.15
C LEU A 617 -15.10 32.15 -2.06
N GLY A 618 -13.81 32.23 -1.69
CA GLY A 618 -13.06 33.48 -1.65
C GLY A 618 -13.04 34.20 -3.00
N HIS A 619 -12.75 33.49 -4.09
CA HIS A 619 -12.77 34.05 -5.44
C HIS A 619 -14.16 34.55 -5.86
N LEU A 620 -15.22 33.80 -5.57
CA LEU A 620 -16.59 34.23 -5.88
C LEU A 620 -17.00 35.46 -5.07
N LEU A 621 -16.59 35.57 -3.80
CA LEU A 621 -16.84 36.76 -2.98
C LEU A 621 -16.10 38.00 -3.49
N LEU A 622 -14.85 37.85 -3.97
CA LEU A 622 -14.13 38.94 -4.64
C LEU A 622 -14.85 39.42 -5.90
N SER A 623 -15.42 38.50 -6.69
CA SER A 623 -16.18 38.86 -7.89
C SER A 623 -17.49 39.61 -7.59
N GLN A 624 -17.96 39.56 -6.34
CA GLN A 624 -19.15 40.26 -5.85
C GLN A 624 -18.78 41.49 -5.00
N ASP A 625 -17.55 42.00 -5.14
CA ASP A 625 -17.04 43.17 -4.41
C ASP A 625 -17.21 43.08 -2.88
N SER A 626 -17.02 41.86 -2.33
CA SER A 626 -17.11 41.57 -0.90
C SER A 626 -15.75 41.16 -0.31
N PRO A 627 -14.74 42.06 -0.29
CA PRO A 627 -13.35 41.70 0.02
C PRO A 627 -13.13 41.25 1.46
N ALA A 628 -13.85 41.79 2.44
CA ALA A 628 -13.73 41.38 3.84
C ALA A 628 -14.17 39.92 4.06
N ALA A 629 -15.33 39.53 3.52
CA ALA A 629 -15.81 38.16 3.58
C ALA A 629 -14.93 37.20 2.75
N ALA A 630 -14.39 37.67 1.62
CA ALA A 630 -13.43 36.89 0.84
C ALA A 630 -12.16 36.59 1.64
N ALA A 631 -11.65 37.57 2.39
CA ALA A 631 -10.48 37.38 3.24
C ALA A 631 -10.72 36.30 4.31
N GLU A 632 -11.90 36.24 4.92
CA GLU A 632 -12.26 35.17 5.86
C GLU A 632 -12.30 33.78 5.20
N ALA A 633 -12.86 33.68 3.98
CA ALA A 633 -12.89 32.44 3.24
C ALA A 633 -11.48 31.95 2.86
N PHE A 634 -10.63 32.86 2.37
CA PHE A 634 -9.24 32.55 2.07
C PHE A 634 -8.41 32.25 3.32
N ALA A 635 -8.67 32.90 4.45
CA ALA A 635 -7.99 32.60 5.71
C ALA A 635 -8.15 31.11 6.06
N ARG A 636 -9.35 30.54 5.90
CA ARG A 636 -9.59 29.10 6.03
C ARG A 636 -8.81 28.27 5.00
N ALA A 637 -8.78 28.71 3.74
CA ALA A 637 -8.04 28.05 2.67
C ALA A 637 -6.50 28.08 2.85
N THR A 638 -5.97 28.90 3.77
CA THR A 638 -4.53 28.97 4.08
C THR A 638 -4.11 28.12 5.28
N VAL A 639 -5.04 27.37 5.88
CA VAL A 639 -4.77 26.44 6.97
C VAL A 639 -4.70 25.02 6.38
N GLY A 640 -3.50 24.57 6.01
CA GLY A 640 -3.30 23.22 5.47
C GLY A 640 -1.83 22.90 5.17
N PRO A 641 -1.46 21.60 5.03
CA PRO A 641 -0.08 21.18 4.83
C PRO A 641 0.49 21.54 3.44
N ARG A 642 -0.37 21.79 2.43
CA ARG A 642 0.01 22.18 1.06
C ARG A 642 -1.01 23.14 0.46
N VAL A 643 -0.87 24.43 0.74
CA VAL A 643 -1.72 25.49 0.17
C VAL A 643 -1.09 25.98 -1.14
N PRO A 644 -1.76 25.95 -2.30
CA PRO A 644 -1.20 26.45 -3.56
C PRO A 644 -0.88 27.96 -3.56
N ALA A 645 0.09 28.40 -4.36
CA ALA A 645 0.50 29.81 -4.45
C ALA A 645 -0.67 30.77 -4.81
N HIS A 646 -1.54 30.37 -5.73
CA HIS A 646 -2.70 31.19 -6.15
C HIS A 646 -3.70 31.44 -5.01
N VAL A 647 -3.80 30.56 -4.02
CA VAL A 647 -4.67 30.75 -2.85
C VAL A 647 -4.12 31.85 -1.95
N TRP A 648 -2.79 31.88 -1.77
CA TRP A 648 -2.12 32.97 -1.05
C TRP A 648 -2.27 34.31 -1.78
N LEU A 649 -2.20 34.32 -3.11
CA LEU A 649 -2.47 35.52 -3.90
C LEU A 649 -3.91 36.01 -3.73
N GLY A 650 -4.89 35.10 -3.80
CA GLY A 650 -6.29 35.43 -3.54
C GLY A 650 -6.50 36.00 -2.13
N TYR A 651 -5.84 35.43 -1.13
CA TYR A 651 -5.91 35.92 0.25
C TYR A 651 -5.35 37.34 0.41
N THR A 652 -4.18 37.59 -0.17
CA THR A 652 -3.52 38.90 -0.11
C THR A 652 -4.30 39.96 -0.88
N ASP A 653 -4.91 39.61 -2.01
CA ASP A 653 -5.80 40.50 -2.77
C ASP A 653 -7.08 40.85 -2.01
N ALA A 654 -7.70 39.87 -1.35
CA ALA A 654 -8.87 40.11 -0.52
C ALA A 654 -8.58 41.04 0.66
N LEU A 655 -7.47 40.83 1.37
CA LEU A 655 -7.07 41.70 2.49
C LEU A 655 -6.75 43.12 2.03
N TRP A 656 -6.03 43.25 0.92
CA TRP A 656 -5.67 44.54 0.33
C TRP A 656 -6.92 45.35 -0.07
N ARG A 657 -7.85 44.74 -0.80
CA ARG A 657 -9.12 45.38 -1.20
C ARG A 657 -10.03 45.70 -0.02
N ALA A 658 -9.88 44.97 1.10
CA ALA A 658 -10.56 45.27 2.35
C ALA A 658 -9.89 46.41 3.15
N GLY A 659 -8.81 47.01 2.64
CA GLY A 659 -8.03 48.06 3.31
C GLY A 659 -7.13 47.57 4.44
N ARG A 660 -6.97 46.25 4.61
CA ARG A 660 -6.18 45.62 5.68
C ARG A 660 -4.74 45.39 5.20
N VAL A 661 -4.02 46.48 4.93
CA VAL A 661 -2.72 46.49 4.24
C VAL A 661 -1.65 45.69 4.98
N GLU A 662 -1.51 45.89 6.29
CA GLU A 662 -0.50 45.21 7.12
C GLU A 662 -0.75 43.69 7.16
N GLU A 663 -2.02 43.29 7.27
CA GLU A 663 -2.40 41.88 7.24
C GLU A 663 -2.17 41.25 5.87
N ALA A 664 -2.43 42.00 4.79
CA ALA A 664 -2.12 41.57 3.42
C ALA A 664 -0.61 41.34 3.27
N ALA A 665 0.23 42.25 3.75
CA ALA A 665 1.68 42.09 3.72
C ALA A 665 2.13 40.85 4.52
N GLN A 666 1.54 40.62 5.70
CA GLN A 666 1.85 39.44 6.51
C GLN A 666 1.42 38.13 5.83
N ALA A 667 0.26 38.11 5.18
CA ALA A 667 -0.21 36.99 4.38
C ALA A 667 0.73 36.73 3.18
N ALA A 668 1.20 37.77 2.50
CA ALA A 668 2.14 37.66 1.39
C ALA A 668 3.50 37.09 1.85
N ARG A 669 4.03 37.54 3.00
CA ARG A 669 5.26 36.96 3.60
C ARG A 669 5.12 35.47 3.88
N ARG A 670 3.98 35.04 4.44
CA ARG A 670 3.68 33.61 4.66
C ARG A 670 3.61 32.84 3.35
N GLY A 671 2.97 33.41 2.33
CA GLY A 671 2.91 32.84 0.98
C GLY A 671 4.29 32.66 0.34
N VAL A 672 5.15 33.68 0.41
CA VAL A 672 6.53 33.62 -0.11
C VAL A 672 7.37 32.59 0.65
N ALA A 673 7.22 32.50 1.98
CA ALA A 673 7.91 31.48 2.78
C ALA A 673 7.47 30.06 2.39
N ALA A 674 6.17 29.87 2.09
CA ALA A 674 5.62 28.59 1.64
C ALA A 674 6.00 28.27 0.19
N HIS A 675 6.14 29.28 -0.67
CA HIS A 675 6.47 29.15 -2.09
C HIS A 675 7.64 30.06 -2.48
N PRO A 676 8.89 29.72 -2.11
CA PRO A 676 10.05 30.58 -2.37
C PRO A 676 10.43 30.71 -3.85
N LYS A 677 9.67 30.16 -4.79
CA LYS A 677 9.89 30.33 -6.24
C LYS A 677 8.72 31.05 -6.94
N ALA A 678 7.67 31.39 -6.21
CA ALA A 678 6.51 32.09 -6.74
C ALA A 678 6.83 33.59 -6.89
N ALA A 679 7.17 34.01 -8.11
CA ALA A 679 7.56 35.39 -8.43
C ALA A 679 6.39 36.37 -8.24
N ASP A 680 5.18 35.94 -8.58
CA ASP A 680 3.91 36.63 -8.36
C ASP A 680 3.66 36.97 -6.87
N LEU A 681 3.91 36.02 -5.96
CA LEU A 681 3.78 36.25 -4.52
C LEU A 681 4.81 37.25 -3.99
N ARG A 682 6.04 37.22 -4.51
CA ARG A 682 7.08 38.21 -4.15
C ARG A 682 6.75 39.60 -4.68
N ALA A 683 6.31 39.69 -5.95
CA ALA A 683 5.85 40.93 -6.55
C ALA A 683 4.75 41.56 -5.70
N ARG A 684 3.76 40.75 -5.32
CA ARG A 684 2.64 41.18 -4.47
C ARG A 684 3.11 41.65 -3.10
N LEU A 685 4.04 40.94 -2.45
CA LEU A 685 4.64 41.37 -1.19
C LEU A 685 5.33 42.74 -1.34
N GLY A 686 6.14 42.92 -2.37
CA GLY A 686 6.84 44.17 -2.65
C GLY A 686 5.91 45.37 -2.82
N GLN A 687 4.82 45.20 -3.58
CA GLN A 687 3.79 46.24 -3.75
C GLN A 687 3.10 46.59 -2.43
N LEU A 688 2.78 45.60 -1.61
CA LEU A 688 2.13 45.79 -0.32
C LEU A 688 3.05 46.51 0.68
N LEU A 689 4.34 46.19 0.68
CA LEU A 689 5.35 46.88 1.49
C LEU A 689 5.51 48.34 1.05
N LEU A 690 5.51 48.59 -0.26
CA LEU A 690 5.59 49.94 -0.81
C LEU A 690 4.38 50.79 -0.40
N ALA A 691 3.19 50.20 -0.42
CA ALA A 691 1.97 50.84 0.04
C ALA A 691 1.97 51.09 1.55
N GLY A 692 2.48 50.15 2.35
CA GLY A 692 2.68 50.30 3.79
C GLY A 692 3.79 51.27 4.20
N GLY A 693 4.50 51.87 3.24
CA GLY A 693 5.55 52.87 3.47
C GLY A 693 6.95 52.30 3.71
N ASP A 694 7.12 50.98 3.74
CA ASP A 694 8.43 50.33 3.85
C ASP A 694 9.05 50.17 2.45
N ALA A 695 9.47 51.29 1.88
CA ALA A 695 10.10 51.32 0.57
C ALA A 695 11.40 50.48 0.55
N GLY A 696 12.10 50.39 1.69
CA GLY A 696 13.32 49.59 1.92
C GLY A 696 13.12 48.12 1.55
N ALA A 697 12.24 47.46 2.30
CA ALA A 697 11.91 46.05 2.10
C ALA A 697 11.18 45.80 0.78
N ALA A 698 10.38 46.78 0.29
CA ALA A 698 9.74 46.68 -1.02
C ALA A 698 10.75 46.50 -2.15
N ARG A 699 11.84 47.29 -2.16
CA ARG A 699 12.89 47.20 -3.18
C ARG A 699 13.53 45.82 -3.24
N GLU A 700 13.82 45.21 -2.09
CA GLU A 700 14.44 43.88 -2.02
C GLU A 700 13.49 42.81 -2.57
N ALA A 701 12.24 42.79 -2.12
CA ALA A 701 11.24 41.84 -2.59
C ALA A 701 10.95 41.98 -4.09
N LEU A 702 10.92 43.20 -4.62
CA LEU A 702 10.69 43.48 -6.04
C LEU A 702 11.89 43.14 -6.91
N ALA A 703 13.12 43.36 -6.43
CA ALA A 703 14.33 42.95 -7.14
C ALA A 703 14.40 41.43 -7.30
N GLU A 704 14.12 40.66 -6.23
CA GLU A 704 14.03 39.20 -6.30
C GLU A 704 12.90 38.71 -7.22
N ALA A 705 11.74 39.38 -7.19
CA ALA A 705 10.64 39.06 -8.09
C ALA A 705 11.03 39.26 -9.56
N LEU A 706 11.81 40.31 -9.84
CA LEU A 706 12.27 40.66 -11.18
C LEU A 706 13.31 39.68 -11.72
N GLU A 707 14.22 39.15 -10.89
CA GLU A 707 15.14 38.08 -11.29
C GLU A 707 14.38 36.85 -11.82
N ALA A 708 13.24 36.52 -11.22
CA ALA A 708 12.41 35.38 -11.61
C ALA A 708 11.43 35.69 -12.76
N SER A 709 11.10 36.96 -12.99
CA SER A 709 10.20 37.39 -14.08
C SER A 709 10.65 38.73 -14.68
N PRO A 710 11.72 38.73 -15.52
CA PRO A 710 12.40 39.96 -15.97
C PRO A 710 11.56 40.89 -16.86
N SER A 711 10.47 40.39 -17.44
CA SER A 711 9.60 41.13 -18.35
C SER A 711 8.33 41.69 -17.69
N SER A 712 8.18 41.56 -16.37
CA SER A 712 6.96 41.98 -15.68
C SER A 712 6.88 43.51 -15.51
N GLU A 713 6.08 44.17 -16.35
CA GLU A 713 5.78 45.62 -16.29
C GLU A 713 5.45 46.08 -14.87
N GLU A 714 4.55 45.36 -14.19
CA GLU A 714 4.03 45.74 -12.87
C GLU A 714 5.13 45.73 -11.78
N VAL A 715 6.11 44.83 -11.92
CA VAL A 715 7.23 44.69 -10.97
C VAL A 715 8.27 45.77 -11.22
N HIS A 716 8.56 46.05 -12.49
CA HIS A 716 9.45 47.13 -12.92
C HIS A 716 8.98 48.50 -12.42
N LEU A 717 7.69 48.81 -12.61
CA LEU A 717 7.11 50.08 -12.14
C LEU A 717 7.13 50.20 -10.62
N ALA A 718 6.74 49.13 -9.92
CA ALA A 718 6.77 49.12 -8.46
C ALA A 718 8.20 49.28 -7.91
N LEU A 719 9.22 48.73 -8.58
CA LEU A 719 10.62 48.84 -8.17
C LEU A 719 11.14 50.28 -8.33
N ALA A 720 10.84 50.91 -9.47
CA ALA A 720 11.19 52.31 -9.71
C ALA A 720 10.53 53.23 -8.65
N ASP A 721 9.27 52.98 -8.33
CA ASP A 721 8.55 53.73 -7.28
C ASP A 721 9.12 53.50 -5.88
N ALA A 722 9.55 52.26 -5.56
CA ALA A 722 10.20 51.95 -4.30
C ALA A 722 11.54 52.69 -4.16
N LEU A 723 12.36 52.71 -5.20
CA LEU A 723 13.62 53.46 -5.24
C LEU A 723 13.37 54.96 -5.10
N TRP A 724 12.32 55.48 -5.75
CA TRP A 724 11.95 56.89 -5.67
C TRP A 724 11.57 57.30 -4.24
N ARG A 725 10.71 56.52 -3.57
CA ARG A 725 10.30 56.78 -2.17
C ARG A 725 11.43 56.64 -1.15
N GLN A 726 12.47 55.86 -1.45
CA GLN A 726 13.71 55.83 -0.64
C GLN A 726 14.59 57.07 -0.81
N GLY A 727 14.25 57.99 -1.72
CA GLY A 727 15.10 59.14 -2.07
C GLY A 727 16.25 58.80 -3.02
N ARG A 728 16.32 57.56 -3.54
CA ARG A 728 17.36 57.09 -4.46
C ARG A 728 17.01 57.44 -5.90
N ARG A 729 16.87 58.74 -6.17
CA ARG A 729 16.31 59.27 -7.43
C ARG A 729 17.04 58.80 -8.69
N ALA A 730 18.37 58.84 -8.70
CA ALA A 730 19.17 58.40 -9.86
C ALA A 730 18.93 56.92 -10.21
N GLU A 731 18.80 56.07 -9.19
CA GLU A 731 18.57 54.63 -9.36
C GLU A 731 17.13 54.34 -9.78
N ALA A 732 16.16 55.10 -9.26
CA ALA A 732 14.77 55.03 -9.69
C ALA A 732 14.60 55.36 -11.18
N VAL A 733 15.28 56.40 -11.67
CA VAL A 733 15.29 56.75 -13.10
C VAL A 733 16.00 55.67 -13.93
N SER A 734 17.10 55.12 -13.43
CA SER A 734 17.78 53.99 -14.09
C SER A 734 16.87 52.78 -14.22
N ALA A 735 16.22 52.37 -13.13
CA ALA A 735 15.29 51.24 -13.11
C ALA A 735 14.09 51.49 -14.03
N ALA A 736 13.55 52.72 -14.07
CA ALA A 736 12.48 53.06 -14.99
C ALA A 736 12.91 53.06 -16.48
N ARG A 737 14.19 53.37 -16.79
CA ARG A 737 14.73 53.21 -18.15
C ARG A 737 14.87 51.74 -18.52
N GLU A 738 15.34 50.90 -17.60
CA GLU A 738 15.40 49.46 -17.79
C GLU A 738 14.00 48.86 -18.00
N ALA A 739 12.99 49.34 -17.27
CA ALA A 739 11.60 48.97 -17.45
C ALA A 739 11.10 49.25 -18.88
N VAL A 740 11.37 50.44 -19.41
CA VAL A 740 11.01 50.83 -20.78
C VAL A 740 11.77 50.00 -21.82
N ALA A 741 13.03 49.64 -21.55
CA ALA A 741 13.81 48.77 -22.43
C ALA A 741 13.30 47.31 -22.43
N ALA A 742 12.86 46.82 -21.26
CA ALA A 742 12.32 45.47 -21.10
C ALA A 742 10.91 45.32 -21.71
N VAL A 743 10.12 46.39 -21.71
CA VAL A 743 8.74 46.40 -22.21
C VAL A 743 8.50 47.58 -23.16
N PRO A 744 9.13 47.56 -24.36
CA PRO A 744 9.16 48.72 -25.27
C PRO A 744 7.82 49.04 -25.93
N ASP A 745 6.84 48.14 -25.89
CA ASP A 745 5.52 48.24 -26.51
C ASP A 745 4.43 48.75 -25.54
N LYS A 746 4.81 49.24 -24.35
CA LYS A 746 3.88 49.75 -23.33
C LYS A 746 4.11 51.24 -23.05
N PRO A 747 3.36 52.14 -23.71
CA PRO A 747 3.46 53.59 -23.50
C PRO A 747 3.17 54.03 -22.06
N ALA A 748 2.41 53.26 -21.28
CA ALA A 748 2.18 53.51 -19.85
C ALA A 748 3.47 53.45 -19.01
N VAL A 749 4.38 52.52 -19.31
CA VAL A 749 5.68 52.39 -18.63
C VAL A 749 6.58 53.58 -18.95
N ALA A 750 6.59 53.99 -20.23
CA ALA A 750 7.30 55.18 -20.67
C ALA A 750 6.71 56.47 -20.06
N ALA A 751 5.39 56.57 -19.90
CA ALA A 751 4.75 57.69 -19.22
C ALA A 751 5.20 57.79 -17.75
N ARG A 752 5.35 56.65 -17.05
CA ARG A 752 5.86 56.64 -15.67
C ARG A 752 7.32 57.09 -15.59
N LEU A 753 8.18 56.65 -16.51
CA LEU A 753 9.55 57.19 -16.63
C LEU A 753 9.54 58.71 -16.83
N GLY A 754 8.69 59.21 -17.72
CA GLY A 754 8.52 60.65 -17.95
C GLY A 754 8.14 61.41 -16.68
N HIS A 755 7.26 60.85 -15.83
CA HIS A 755 6.88 61.46 -14.56
C HIS A 755 8.05 61.50 -13.58
N LEU A 756 8.80 60.40 -13.44
CA LEU A 756 9.98 60.36 -12.58
C LEU A 756 11.05 61.37 -13.04
N LEU A 757 11.25 61.52 -14.36
CA LEU A 757 12.15 62.53 -14.93
C LEU A 757 11.69 63.96 -14.65
N LEU A 758 10.38 64.24 -14.68
CA LEU A 758 9.85 65.56 -14.29
C LEU A 758 10.13 65.87 -12.81
N GLU A 759 9.89 64.90 -11.93
CA GLU A 759 10.12 65.08 -10.50
C GLU A 759 11.62 65.16 -10.15
N ASP A 760 12.49 64.57 -10.98
CA ASP A 760 13.95 64.70 -10.87
C ASP A 760 14.48 66.03 -11.44
N GLY A 761 13.66 66.74 -12.22
CA GLY A 761 14.01 68.01 -12.86
C GLY A 761 14.62 67.87 -14.26
N ALA A 762 14.67 66.66 -14.83
CA ALA A 762 15.11 66.38 -16.19
C ALA A 762 14.00 66.69 -17.22
N VAL A 763 13.53 67.94 -17.22
CA VAL A 763 12.31 68.37 -17.92
C VAL A 763 12.39 68.21 -19.44
N GLU A 764 13.56 68.44 -20.04
CA GLU A 764 13.74 68.31 -21.50
C GLU A 764 13.61 66.85 -21.96
N GLU A 765 14.20 65.91 -21.21
CA GLU A 765 14.10 64.48 -21.49
C GLU A 765 12.67 63.98 -21.24
N ALA A 766 12.04 64.41 -20.15
CA ALA A 766 10.65 64.08 -19.86
C ALA A 766 9.70 64.53 -20.98
N ALA A 767 9.87 65.74 -21.52
CA ALA A 767 9.07 66.23 -22.64
C ALA A 767 9.24 65.37 -23.90
N ALA A 768 10.46 64.90 -24.20
CA ALA A 768 10.71 63.99 -25.32
C ALA A 768 10.03 62.63 -25.12
N ILE A 769 10.11 62.06 -23.90
CA ILE A 769 9.45 60.80 -23.56
C ILE A 769 7.93 60.93 -23.67
N PHE A 770 7.32 61.95 -23.07
CA PHE A 770 5.88 62.16 -23.18
C PHE A 770 5.42 62.45 -24.61
N GLY A 771 6.22 63.19 -25.39
CA GLY A 771 5.97 63.40 -26.81
C GLY A 771 5.89 62.08 -27.57
N LYS A 772 6.83 61.17 -27.32
CA LYS A 772 6.79 59.80 -27.88
C LYS A 772 5.58 59.01 -27.40
N VAL A 773 5.27 59.02 -26.10
CA VAL A 773 4.07 58.36 -25.53
C VAL A 773 2.80 58.83 -26.26
N THR A 774 2.65 60.13 -26.51
CA THR A 774 1.48 60.69 -27.19
C THR A 774 1.42 60.37 -28.69
N GLN A 775 2.54 60.00 -29.31
CA GLN A 775 2.59 59.50 -30.69
C GLN A 775 2.26 58.01 -30.74
N ASP A 776 2.84 57.22 -29.83
CA ASP A 776 2.67 55.78 -29.76
C ASP A 776 1.24 55.39 -29.31
N GLU A 777 0.67 56.11 -28.35
CA GLU A 777 -0.70 55.92 -27.89
C GLU A 777 -1.42 57.27 -27.65
N PRO A 778 -2.02 57.85 -28.71
CA PRO A 778 -2.67 59.15 -28.63
C PRO A 778 -3.88 59.22 -27.69
N THR A 779 -4.45 58.08 -27.30
CA THR A 779 -5.59 57.98 -26.36
C THR A 779 -5.15 57.91 -24.89
N LEU A 780 -3.85 57.71 -24.61
CA LEU A 780 -3.34 57.63 -23.24
C LEU A 780 -3.26 59.03 -22.63
N VAL A 781 -4.27 59.37 -21.81
CA VAL A 781 -4.38 60.67 -21.11
C VAL A 781 -3.10 61.02 -20.34
N ALA A 782 -2.47 60.05 -19.66
CA ALA A 782 -1.25 60.27 -18.87
C ALA A 782 -0.11 60.88 -19.69
N GLY A 783 0.02 60.51 -20.97
CA GLY A 783 1.01 61.07 -21.88
C GLY A 783 0.80 62.57 -22.12
N TRP A 784 -0.44 62.97 -22.42
CA TRP A 784 -0.79 64.38 -22.65
C TRP A 784 -0.70 65.23 -21.38
N VAL A 785 -1.10 64.67 -20.24
CA VAL A 785 -0.94 65.34 -18.93
C VAL A 785 0.53 65.62 -18.64
N GLY A 786 1.39 64.60 -18.80
CA GLY A 786 2.83 64.73 -18.61
C GLY A 786 3.47 65.71 -19.60
N LEU A 787 3.11 65.66 -20.88
CA LEU A 787 3.63 66.57 -21.91
C LEU A 787 3.26 68.03 -21.61
N SER A 788 2.01 68.28 -21.20
CA SER A 788 1.55 69.62 -20.82
C SER A 788 2.38 70.20 -19.68
N GLU A 789 2.62 69.41 -18.64
CA GLU A 789 3.42 69.84 -17.49
C GLU A 789 4.90 70.05 -17.86
N ALA A 790 5.47 69.16 -18.68
CA ALA A 790 6.85 69.28 -19.15
C ALA A 790 7.05 70.56 -19.98
N GLU A 791 6.19 70.83 -20.95
CA GLU A 791 6.26 72.05 -21.78
C GLU A 791 6.03 73.33 -20.98
N ARG A 792 5.17 73.28 -19.95
CA ARG A 792 4.96 74.39 -19.02
C ARG A 792 6.25 74.73 -18.27
N LEU A 793 6.92 73.71 -17.71
CA LEU A 793 8.19 73.89 -16.99
C LEU A 793 9.32 74.39 -17.91
N ARG A 794 9.27 74.07 -19.21
CA ARG A 794 10.15 74.62 -20.26
C ARG A 794 9.77 76.04 -20.70
N LYS A 795 8.73 76.63 -20.10
CA LYS A 795 8.17 77.95 -20.43
C LYS A 795 7.60 78.05 -21.85
N ARG A 796 7.21 76.93 -22.45
CA ARG A 796 6.58 76.84 -23.77
C ARG A 796 5.06 76.74 -23.62
N ILE A 797 4.45 77.89 -23.34
CA ILE A 797 3.03 77.98 -22.96
C ILE A 797 2.07 77.47 -24.05
N ARG A 798 2.34 77.74 -25.34
CA ARG A 798 1.48 77.28 -26.44
C ARG A 798 1.44 75.74 -26.55
N PRO A 799 2.57 75.03 -26.69
CA PRO A 799 2.59 73.57 -26.63
C PRO A 799 1.95 72.97 -25.38
N ALA A 800 2.16 73.60 -24.22
CA ALA A 800 1.56 73.14 -22.96
C ALA A 800 0.03 73.21 -22.97
N LEU A 801 -0.55 74.29 -23.53
CA LEU A 801 -1.99 74.44 -23.72
C LEU A 801 -2.57 73.43 -24.73
N ASP A 802 -1.84 73.17 -25.82
CA ASP A 802 -2.29 72.22 -26.84
C ASP A 802 -2.34 70.79 -26.26
N ALA A 803 -1.32 70.39 -25.50
CA ALA A 803 -1.33 69.12 -24.77
C ALA A 803 -2.45 69.04 -23.72
N TYR A 804 -2.76 70.13 -23.01
CA TYR A 804 -3.90 70.19 -22.08
C TYR A 804 -5.24 69.98 -22.80
N ARG A 805 -5.46 70.65 -23.93
CA ARG A 805 -6.68 70.49 -24.73
C ARG A 805 -6.84 69.05 -25.23
N ARG A 806 -5.74 68.42 -25.64
CA ARG A 806 -5.73 66.99 -26.01
C ARG A 806 -6.05 66.10 -24.81
N ALA A 807 -5.44 66.30 -23.65
CA ALA A 807 -5.76 65.54 -22.44
C ALA A 807 -7.26 65.60 -22.08
N VAL A 808 -7.89 66.77 -22.20
CA VAL A 808 -9.33 66.95 -21.97
C VAL A 808 -10.16 66.21 -23.03
N ALA A 809 -9.77 66.31 -24.31
CA ALA A 809 -10.47 65.63 -25.41
C ALA A 809 -10.42 64.10 -25.29
N GLU A 810 -9.30 63.55 -24.82
CA GLU A 810 -9.11 62.11 -24.58
C GLU A 810 -9.71 61.65 -23.23
N GLY A 811 -10.42 62.52 -22.50
CA GLY A 811 -11.22 62.14 -21.35
C GLY A 811 -10.52 62.22 -19.99
N ALA A 812 -9.56 63.14 -19.80
CA ALA A 812 -9.02 63.44 -18.46
C ALA A 812 -10.15 63.72 -17.46
N ASP A 813 -10.05 63.18 -16.24
CA ASP A 813 -11.08 63.38 -15.22
C ASP A 813 -11.14 64.82 -14.68
N ARG A 814 -12.25 65.19 -14.03
CA ARG A 814 -12.44 66.55 -13.50
C ARG A 814 -11.32 67.00 -12.54
N PRO A 815 -10.85 66.17 -11.58
CA PRO A 815 -9.71 66.52 -10.72
C PRO A 815 -8.43 66.82 -11.52
N THR A 816 -8.09 66.00 -12.51
CA THR A 816 -6.89 66.18 -13.34
C THR A 816 -7.01 67.45 -14.18
N GLN A 817 -8.17 67.70 -14.78
CA GLN A 817 -8.41 68.93 -15.52
C GLN A 817 -8.25 70.18 -14.65
N ARG A 818 -8.80 70.16 -13.42
CA ARG A 818 -8.65 71.26 -12.44
C ARG A 818 -7.19 71.47 -12.06
N MET A 819 -6.46 70.40 -11.76
CA MET A 819 -5.03 70.45 -11.44
C MET A 819 -4.22 71.07 -12.59
N MET A 820 -4.41 70.61 -13.82
CA MET A 820 -3.68 71.12 -14.98
C MET A 820 -3.98 72.58 -15.25
N ARG A 821 -5.27 72.97 -15.18
CA ARG A 821 -5.70 74.36 -15.37
C ARG A 821 -5.09 75.28 -14.30
N PHE A 822 -5.10 74.87 -13.04
CA PHE A 822 -4.45 75.60 -11.97
C PHE A 822 -2.94 75.79 -12.23
N ARG A 823 -2.22 74.73 -12.63
CA ARG A 823 -0.78 74.82 -12.91
C ARG A 823 -0.47 75.74 -14.09
N LEU A 824 -1.31 75.75 -15.13
CA LEU A 824 -1.11 76.55 -16.34
C LEU A 824 -1.49 78.03 -16.18
N PHE A 825 -2.57 78.32 -15.44
CA PHE A 825 -3.18 79.66 -15.42
C PHE A 825 -3.21 80.32 -14.03
N GLY A 826 -2.95 79.57 -12.95
CA GLY A 826 -2.97 80.08 -11.57
C GLY A 826 -4.38 80.33 -10.98
N GLU A 827 -5.45 79.95 -11.69
CA GLU A 827 -6.84 80.18 -11.27
C GLU A 827 -7.46 78.92 -10.64
N LEU A 828 -7.97 79.06 -9.41
CA LEU A 828 -8.92 78.14 -8.76
C LEU A 828 -10.29 78.83 -8.78
N GLU A 829 -11.25 78.32 -9.53
CA GLU A 829 -12.69 78.58 -9.26
C GLU A 829 -13.35 77.26 -8.83
N GLU A 830 -14.32 77.37 -7.91
CA GLU A 830 -14.97 76.28 -7.14
C GLU A 830 -15.60 75.16 -7.98
#